data_AF-A0A1M7QM86-F1
#
_entry.id   AF-A0A1M7QM86-F1
#
_cell.length_a   1.000
_cell.length_b   1.000
_cell.length_c   1.000
_cell.angle_alpha   90.00
_cell.angle_beta   90.00
_cell.angle_gamma   90.00
#
_symmetry.space_group_name_H-M   'P 1'
#
loop_
_entity.id
_entity.type
_entity.pdbx_description
1 polymer ?
#
loop_
_entity_poly.entity_id
_entity_poly.type
_entity_poly.pdbx_seq_one_letter_code
_entity_poly.pdbx_strand_id
1 'polypeptide(L)'
;MIRSKFPHLFCRKRLKDFPLLSGFIPRGKKVIAHSGHRHLMEGELHRIENAVGEKLQEITQRNYKDFILVSGIADGADSLVVLKALEMGLNVLLLLLPEDGDEERVKMLTDRFGTSLISTVSLNPYIQEARNKKTAGSSVRKIAGSDNIPYKVLAGSLVNIAEHLLVLWDGVDTGKEGGTSDVVNMAMEAANGKYCRSGNLHQLIVSRTQNDTPLCGAALQRQRYFPPPDKLEWAETCFPQFSYKSRIPWWKGNVIYNENFWRFVLPLFFVILTVSFGTWGFILCKGADHVPNYQGYRNAFFSAVNLLTFNSSADEPDKAVVILDIARFSGLFFFINAFVVAFLLAIGSNNKNLLRFFFWKIFSKDRICLITGLNSITYLLAITLKKEHQKVMIIDKAPDPNLKTEAAKRGIRVVNGSPQSSTFLRRNRAANAHTVYLLEESDADNIRTLQELDQLWARQSQRKHCYVHLKDDRAAEFVGKLNPLSGRVVVRRLNFHEIISRKLLIRYPIYRESQDAWKPTEILLFGFGDMGKQLLITLLHTIQLNKDHHVNITVFAEDAVTAEAAFYRQYPCLWYNPHGNLLYEAPYTREIRREIFPKDRITFKELPVSDASYYNDEVMVRALREENIITAYFCLEDALRGAAYLHGFLGKIALRNFNMQIFSYCNLADESEFENISHMLNRQLPYTPVILFGQLVDECRALAKGNATIDDLPALINLWYASMRDKTYWKEHPKEIMQLARDEWETLSYTYKESNRRAADHIWVKLRYTAYSLQRIKQALTADDTSAILFEYFSMEANPASRPLFELLSKAEQHRWCAEKLLNGFLPLQDYDSSKEDVETRIKRWNSERAYKALYQSQKLHIDLVPYDKLSDVEKSKDRSQINGIPYFIHVLAENNIL
;
A
#
# COMPACT_ATOMS: atom_id res chain seq x y z
N MET A 1 -16.28 -21.32 -6.44
CA MET A 1 -16.99 -21.00 -5.18
C MET A 1 -17.26 -19.51 -5.17
N ILE A 2 -18.52 -19.12 -5.33
CA ILE A 2 -18.94 -17.73 -5.52
C ILE A 2 -19.20 -17.14 -4.13
N ARG A 3 -18.46 -16.09 -3.72
CA ARG A 3 -18.85 -15.26 -2.57
C ARG A 3 -20.32 -14.90 -2.76
N SER A 4 -21.17 -15.34 -1.82
CA SER A 4 -22.56 -14.88 -1.79
C SER A 4 -22.54 -13.35 -1.80
N LYS A 5 -23.32 -12.71 -2.67
CA LYS A 5 -23.42 -11.24 -2.82
C LYS A 5 -23.95 -10.50 -1.57
N PHE A 6 -23.84 -11.12 -0.39
CA PHE A 6 -24.38 -10.66 0.88
C PHE A 6 -23.65 -9.45 1.50
N PRO A 7 -22.30 -9.30 1.47
CA PRO A 7 -21.66 -8.18 2.15
C PRO A 7 -22.01 -6.83 1.51
N HIS A 8 -22.38 -6.80 0.23
CA HIS A 8 -22.76 -5.57 -0.47
C HIS A 8 -24.17 -5.05 -0.17
N LEU A 9 -25.03 -5.82 0.52
CA LEU A 9 -26.44 -5.47 0.73
C LEU A 9 -26.68 -4.64 2.00
N PHE A 10 -25.86 -4.80 3.04
CA PHE A 10 -25.96 -4.01 4.27
C PHE A 10 -25.17 -2.71 4.22
N CYS A 11 -24.04 -2.68 3.52
CA CYS A 11 -23.23 -1.45 3.37
C CYS A 11 -23.89 -0.38 2.50
N ARG A 12 -24.99 -0.66 1.78
CA ARG A 12 -25.63 0.32 0.87
C ARG A 12 -26.80 1.11 1.47
N LYS A 13 -27.15 0.86 2.73
CA LYS A 13 -28.36 1.37 3.38
C LYS A 13 -28.03 2.55 4.31
N ARG A 14 -28.75 3.68 4.18
CA ARG A 14 -28.60 4.87 5.05
C ARG A 14 -29.16 4.58 6.45
N LEU A 15 -28.88 5.47 7.41
CA LEU A 15 -29.61 5.57 8.70
C LEU A 15 -31.15 5.60 8.52
N LYS A 16 -31.66 6.17 7.41
CA LYS A 16 -33.08 6.14 7.02
C LYS A 16 -33.62 4.74 6.70
N ASP A 17 -32.74 3.83 6.29
CA ASP A 17 -33.05 2.42 6.03
C ASP A 17 -32.93 1.55 7.30
N PHE A 18 -32.51 2.15 8.43
CA PHE A 18 -32.64 1.65 9.79
C PHE A 18 -33.61 2.55 10.57
N PRO A 19 -34.89 2.61 10.19
CA PRO A 19 -35.85 3.56 10.74
C PRO A 19 -35.93 3.49 12.26
N LEU A 20 -35.75 2.30 12.87
CA LEU A 20 -35.69 2.17 14.32
C LEU A 20 -34.50 2.95 14.90
N LEU A 21 -33.27 2.76 14.39
CA LEU A 21 -32.08 3.45 14.92
C LEU A 21 -32.17 4.97 14.77
N SER A 22 -32.77 5.45 13.68
CA SER A 22 -32.94 6.88 13.44
C SER A 22 -33.85 7.58 14.44
N GLY A 23 -34.74 6.85 15.11
CA GLY A 23 -35.63 7.39 16.15
C GLY A 23 -34.93 7.61 17.49
N PHE A 24 -33.86 6.85 17.78
CA PHE A 24 -33.14 6.90 19.06
C PHE A 24 -31.93 7.83 19.05
N ILE A 25 -31.45 8.24 17.87
CA ILE A 25 -30.36 9.23 17.76
C ILE A 25 -31.01 10.63 17.68
N PRO A 26 -30.88 11.48 18.73
CA PRO A 26 -31.52 12.78 18.72
C PRO A 26 -30.99 13.66 17.57
N ARG A 27 -31.88 14.44 16.95
CA ARG A 27 -31.49 15.33 15.84
C ARG A 27 -30.36 16.27 16.26
N GLY A 28 -29.32 16.34 15.45
CA GLY A 28 -28.17 17.23 15.67
C GLY A 28 -27.05 16.61 16.51
N LYS A 29 -27.23 15.43 17.09
CA LYS A 29 -26.14 14.71 17.78
C LYS A 29 -25.22 14.02 16.77
N LYS A 30 -23.92 14.10 17.03
CA LYS A 30 -22.90 13.31 16.32
C LYS A 30 -22.74 11.95 16.98
N VAL A 31 -22.48 10.93 16.18
CA VAL A 31 -22.41 9.54 16.66
C VAL A 31 -20.96 9.09 16.81
N ILE A 32 -20.61 8.69 18.02
CA ILE A 32 -19.39 7.92 18.32
C ILE A 32 -19.82 6.45 18.43
N ALA A 33 -19.46 5.61 17.48
CA ALA A 33 -19.68 4.17 17.58
C ALA A 33 -18.45 3.48 18.20
N HIS A 34 -18.63 2.37 18.89
CA HIS A 34 -17.53 1.61 19.47
C HIS A 34 -17.59 0.10 19.16
N SER A 35 -16.43 -0.53 19.02
CA SER A 35 -16.27 -1.99 19.01
C SER A 35 -14.91 -2.40 19.58
N GLY A 36 -14.84 -3.47 20.37
CA GLY A 36 -13.55 -4.02 20.80
C GLY A 36 -13.60 -5.50 21.18
N HIS A 37 -12.45 -6.07 21.53
CA HIS A 37 -12.39 -7.46 21.98
C HIS A 37 -12.69 -7.62 23.47
N ARG A 38 -13.23 -8.79 23.84
CA ARG A 38 -13.67 -9.10 25.20
C ARG A 38 -12.51 -9.34 26.19
N HIS A 39 -11.38 -9.84 25.70
CA HIS A 39 -10.26 -10.26 26.55
C HIS A 39 -9.17 -9.20 26.57
N LEU A 40 -9.38 -8.12 27.34
CA LEU A 40 -8.35 -7.13 27.62
C LEU A 40 -7.37 -7.65 28.69
N MET A 41 -6.11 -7.24 28.63
CA MET A 41 -5.14 -7.57 29.68
C MET A 41 -5.43 -6.79 30.97
N GLU A 42 -5.61 -7.50 32.08
CA GLU A 42 -5.98 -6.92 33.38
C GLU A 42 -4.99 -5.85 33.85
N GLY A 43 -3.69 -6.11 33.71
CA GLY A 43 -2.63 -5.17 34.08
C GLY A 43 -2.62 -3.86 33.26
N GLU A 44 -3.38 -3.79 32.18
CA GLU A 44 -3.44 -2.62 31.28
C GLU A 44 -4.75 -1.85 31.38
N LEU A 45 -5.77 -2.38 32.07
CA LEU A 45 -7.13 -1.82 32.07
C LEU A 45 -7.15 -0.34 32.44
N HIS A 46 -6.43 0.06 33.49
CA HIS A 46 -6.40 1.46 33.91
C HIS A 46 -5.78 2.38 32.85
N ARG A 47 -4.71 1.92 32.18
CA ARG A 47 -4.08 2.70 31.10
C ARG A 47 -4.99 2.79 29.88
N ILE A 48 -5.70 1.71 29.54
CA ILE A 48 -6.70 1.69 28.46
C ILE A 48 -7.83 2.66 28.78
N GLU A 49 -8.36 2.63 30.00
CA GLU A 49 -9.44 3.51 30.45
C GLU A 49 -9.05 4.99 30.38
N ASN A 50 -7.83 5.33 30.82
CA ASN A 50 -7.31 6.69 30.71
C ASN A 50 -7.19 7.13 29.24
N ALA A 51 -6.60 6.29 28.38
CA ALA A 51 -6.45 6.57 26.96
C ALA A 51 -7.80 6.76 26.23
N VAL A 52 -8.83 5.99 26.62
CA VAL A 52 -10.21 6.15 26.14
C VAL A 52 -10.80 7.48 26.62
N GLY A 53 -10.63 7.81 27.89
CA GLY A 53 -11.10 9.08 28.45
C GLY A 53 -10.52 10.30 27.73
N GLU A 54 -9.20 10.30 27.51
CA GLU A 54 -8.49 11.34 26.77
C GLU A 54 -9.03 11.47 25.33
N LYS A 55 -9.20 10.35 24.61
CA LYS A 55 -9.71 10.37 23.23
C LYS A 55 -11.17 10.82 23.14
N LEU A 56 -12.02 10.40 24.08
CA LEU A 56 -13.41 10.89 24.15
C LEU A 56 -13.45 12.39 24.43
N GLN A 57 -12.56 12.90 25.27
CA GLN A 57 -12.45 14.33 25.56
C GLN A 57 -11.99 15.12 24.33
N GLU A 58 -11.04 14.58 23.57
CA GLU A 58 -10.53 15.14 22.31
C GLU A 58 -11.64 15.20 21.25
N ILE A 59 -12.32 14.08 20.97
CA ILE A 59 -13.38 13.99 19.96
C ILE A 59 -14.53 14.95 20.28
N THR A 60 -14.92 15.01 21.55
CA THR A 60 -16.07 15.83 21.97
C THR A 60 -15.69 17.29 22.19
N GLN A 61 -14.40 17.63 22.24
CA GLN A 61 -13.91 18.94 22.64
C GLN A 61 -14.53 19.41 23.96
N ARG A 62 -14.79 18.47 24.88
CA ARG A 62 -15.51 18.66 26.16
C ARG A 62 -16.99 19.07 26.03
N ASN A 63 -17.57 19.06 24.83
CA ASN A 63 -19.00 19.29 24.60
C ASN A 63 -19.76 17.96 24.45
N TYR A 64 -19.86 17.22 25.56
CA TYR A 64 -20.48 15.89 25.60
C TYR A 64 -21.94 15.88 25.15
N LYS A 65 -22.65 17.01 25.33
CA LYS A 65 -24.06 17.11 24.96
C LYS A 65 -24.25 16.88 23.47
N ASP A 66 -23.35 17.31 22.59
CA ASP A 66 -23.54 17.19 21.14
C ASP A 66 -23.24 15.81 20.57
N PHE A 67 -22.85 14.85 21.42
CA PHE A 67 -22.47 13.51 21.03
C PHE A 67 -23.35 12.45 21.70
N ILE A 68 -23.42 11.30 21.05
CA ILE A 68 -23.98 10.07 21.61
C ILE A 68 -23.02 8.92 21.31
N LEU A 69 -22.69 8.13 22.34
CA LEU A 69 -21.94 6.90 22.17
C LEU A 69 -22.91 5.77 21.79
N VAL A 70 -22.58 4.98 20.79
CA VAL A 70 -23.34 3.80 20.37
C VAL A 70 -22.45 2.57 20.44
N SER A 71 -22.85 1.57 21.20
CA SER A 71 -22.06 0.34 21.39
C SER A 71 -22.96 -0.88 21.51
N GLY A 72 -22.40 -2.07 21.25
CA GLY A 72 -22.94 -3.30 21.84
C GLY A 72 -22.69 -3.35 23.36
N ILE A 73 -23.19 -4.38 24.04
CA ILE A 73 -23.00 -4.58 25.50
C ILE A 73 -22.32 -5.93 25.83
N ALA A 74 -21.12 -6.14 25.28
CA ALA A 74 -20.28 -7.28 25.65
C ALA A 74 -19.30 -6.93 26.79
N ASP A 75 -18.75 -7.97 27.43
CA ASP A 75 -17.68 -7.81 28.43
C ASP A 75 -16.40 -7.27 27.78
N GLY A 76 -15.47 -6.76 28.61
CA GLY A 76 -14.18 -6.24 28.16
C GLY A 76 -14.26 -4.83 27.59
N ALA A 77 -13.80 -4.65 26.35
CA ALA A 77 -13.68 -3.33 25.74
C ALA A 77 -15.00 -2.56 25.62
N ASP A 78 -16.09 -3.23 25.26
CA ASP A 78 -17.39 -2.55 25.08
C ASP A 78 -17.90 -2.00 26.43
N SER A 79 -17.85 -2.81 27.48
CA SER A 79 -18.19 -2.39 28.84
C SER A 79 -17.28 -1.26 29.35
N LEU A 80 -15.97 -1.34 29.13
CA LEU A 80 -15.00 -0.32 29.56
C LEU A 80 -15.28 1.04 28.91
N VAL A 81 -15.52 1.08 27.60
CA VAL A 81 -15.79 2.34 26.88
C VAL A 81 -17.14 2.93 27.26
N VAL A 82 -18.17 2.09 27.42
CA VAL A 82 -19.50 2.52 27.90
C VAL A 82 -19.42 3.13 29.30
N LEU A 83 -18.76 2.44 30.24
CA LEU A 83 -18.57 2.94 31.60
C LEU A 83 -17.85 4.29 31.59
N LYS A 84 -16.74 4.40 30.83
CA LYS A 84 -15.98 5.63 30.76
C LYS A 84 -16.78 6.80 30.17
N ALA A 85 -17.56 6.54 29.13
CA ALA A 85 -18.43 7.55 28.52
C ALA A 85 -19.53 8.04 29.49
N LEU A 86 -20.15 7.13 30.24
CA LEU A 86 -21.16 7.48 31.26
C LEU A 86 -20.55 8.31 32.39
N GLU A 87 -19.36 7.97 32.88
CA GLU A 87 -18.63 8.75 33.88
C GLU A 87 -18.31 10.18 33.41
N MET A 88 -18.12 10.36 32.09
CA MET A 88 -17.91 11.67 31.47
C MET A 88 -19.21 12.41 31.14
N GLY A 89 -20.39 11.80 31.37
CA GLY A 89 -21.69 12.41 31.11
C GLY A 89 -22.17 12.36 29.65
N LEU A 90 -21.62 11.45 28.83
CA LEU A 90 -22.15 11.18 27.49
C LEU A 90 -23.45 10.36 27.58
N ASN A 91 -24.37 10.65 26.65
CA ASN A 91 -25.50 9.75 26.43
C ASN A 91 -24.99 8.49 25.71
N VAL A 92 -25.47 7.33 26.13
CA VAL A 92 -25.12 6.02 25.55
C VAL A 92 -26.37 5.34 25.00
N LEU A 93 -26.28 4.88 23.76
CA LEU A 93 -27.27 4.02 23.11
C LEU A 93 -26.70 2.61 22.95
N LEU A 94 -27.28 1.66 23.66
CA LEU A 94 -26.87 0.25 23.65
C LEU A 94 -27.68 -0.54 22.61
N LEU A 95 -26.97 -1.22 21.72
CA LEU A 95 -27.57 -2.08 20.71
C LEU A 95 -27.57 -3.52 21.22
N LEU A 96 -28.76 -4.02 21.58
CA LEU A 96 -28.93 -5.31 22.24
C LEU A 96 -29.06 -6.45 21.22
N LEU A 97 -28.32 -7.53 21.47
CA LEU A 97 -28.43 -8.78 20.73
C LEU A 97 -29.39 -9.73 21.47
N PRO A 98 -29.95 -10.76 20.79
CA PRO A 98 -30.75 -11.79 21.45
C PRO A 98 -29.84 -12.80 22.15
N GLU A 99 -29.01 -12.35 23.09
CA GLU A 99 -28.12 -13.19 23.91
C GLU A 99 -28.49 -13.10 25.40
N ASP A 100 -28.18 -14.17 26.14
CA ASP A 100 -28.41 -14.23 27.58
C ASP A 100 -27.45 -13.27 28.32
N GLY A 101 -28.00 -12.43 29.20
CA GLY A 101 -27.24 -11.54 30.09
C GLY A 101 -27.20 -10.05 29.69
N ASP A 102 -27.60 -9.67 28.47
CA ASP A 102 -27.64 -8.27 28.05
C ASP A 102 -28.59 -7.43 28.93
N GLU A 103 -29.74 -7.99 29.33
CA GLU A 103 -30.71 -7.33 30.20
C GLU A 103 -30.16 -7.05 31.61
N GLU A 104 -29.40 -7.99 32.18
CA GLU A 104 -28.79 -7.85 33.49
C GLU A 104 -27.69 -6.77 33.48
N ARG A 105 -26.85 -6.75 32.44
CA ARG A 105 -25.83 -5.71 32.25
C ARG A 105 -26.47 -4.33 32.08
N VAL A 106 -27.53 -4.21 31.27
CA VAL A 106 -28.30 -2.96 31.11
C VAL A 106 -28.86 -2.50 32.44
N LYS A 107 -29.46 -3.41 33.21
CA LYS A 107 -30.03 -3.11 34.53
C LYS A 107 -28.94 -2.58 35.48
N MET A 108 -27.80 -3.25 35.56
CA MET A 108 -26.66 -2.82 36.38
C MET A 108 -26.18 -1.40 36.00
N LEU A 109 -26.04 -1.11 34.70
CA LEU A 109 -25.64 0.23 34.24
C LEU A 109 -26.70 1.29 34.56
N THR A 110 -27.97 0.94 34.38
CA THR A 110 -29.12 1.83 34.66
C THR A 110 -29.23 2.13 36.16
N ASP A 111 -29.01 1.13 37.01
CA ASP A 111 -29.01 1.28 38.46
C ASP A 111 -27.85 2.18 38.92
N ARG A 112 -26.70 2.16 38.25
CA ARG A 112 -25.51 2.96 38.59
C ARG A 112 -25.54 4.40 38.08
N PHE A 113 -26.01 4.64 36.84
CA PHE A 113 -25.90 5.94 36.17
C PHE A 113 -27.25 6.62 35.89
N GLY A 114 -28.36 5.93 36.15
CA GLY A 114 -29.71 6.40 35.87
C GLY A 114 -30.16 6.16 34.42
N THR A 115 -31.48 6.18 34.20
CA THR A 115 -32.11 5.95 32.89
C THR A 115 -31.96 7.12 31.92
N SER A 116 -31.63 8.33 32.40
CA SER A 116 -31.58 9.53 31.57
C SER A 116 -30.41 9.54 30.58
N LEU A 117 -29.32 8.86 30.91
CA LEU A 117 -28.10 8.78 30.08
C LEU A 117 -28.04 7.53 29.21
N ILE A 118 -28.93 6.55 29.44
CA ILE A 118 -28.87 5.23 28.80
C ILE A 118 -30.16 4.98 28.03
N SER A 119 -30.02 4.72 26.73
CA SER A 119 -31.09 4.23 25.86
C SER A 119 -30.72 2.86 25.30
N THR A 120 -31.71 2.01 25.06
CA THR A 120 -31.48 0.66 24.50
C THR A 120 -32.32 0.43 23.25
N VAL A 121 -31.77 -0.32 22.30
CA VAL A 121 -32.47 -0.74 21.07
C VAL A 121 -32.19 -2.20 20.78
N SER A 122 -33.24 -3.01 20.66
CA SER A 122 -33.11 -4.39 20.21
C SER A 122 -32.84 -4.46 18.71
N LEU A 123 -31.80 -5.18 18.31
CA LEU A 123 -31.51 -5.46 16.89
C LEU A 123 -32.28 -6.66 16.33
N ASN A 124 -33.09 -7.35 17.14
CA ASN A 124 -33.81 -8.55 16.73
C ASN A 124 -34.64 -8.38 15.43
N PRO A 125 -35.37 -7.27 15.19
CA PRO A 125 -36.09 -7.08 13.92
C PRO A 125 -35.19 -7.14 12.69
N TYR A 126 -34.00 -6.53 12.75
CA TYR A 126 -33.02 -6.53 11.67
C TYR A 126 -32.37 -7.91 11.49
N ILE A 127 -32.15 -8.62 12.59
CA ILE A 127 -31.62 -9.99 12.61
C ILE A 127 -32.60 -10.94 11.93
N GLN A 128 -33.90 -10.85 12.26
CA GLN A 128 -34.93 -11.66 11.61
C GLN A 128 -35.06 -11.32 10.12
N GLU A 129 -35.01 -10.04 9.73
CA GLU A 129 -34.99 -9.64 8.32
C GLU A 129 -33.78 -10.25 7.58
N ALA A 130 -32.59 -10.21 8.18
CA ALA A 130 -31.37 -10.78 7.61
C ALA A 130 -31.46 -12.31 7.47
N ARG A 131 -32.01 -13.00 8.48
CA ARG A 131 -32.29 -14.45 8.46
C ARG A 131 -33.26 -14.81 7.35
N ASN A 132 -34.39 -14.11 7.26
CA ASN A 132 -35.43 -14.33 6.25
C ASN A 132 -34.91 -14.17 4.82
N LYS A 133 -34.01 -13.21 4.59
CA LYS A 133 -33.33 -13.04 3.29
C LYS A 133 -32.36 -14.17 2.97
N LYS A 134 -31.61 -14.66 3.97
CA LYS A 134 -30.68 -15.79 3.80
C LYS A 134 -31.43 -17.08 3.42
N THR A 135 -32.58 -17.31 4.03
CA THR A 135 -33.47 -18.44 3.68
C THR A 135 -34.11 -18.29 2.30
N ALA A 136 -34.48 -17.08 1.88
CA ALA A 136 -35.07 -16.83 0.55
C ALA A 136 -34.06 -16.93 -0.61
N GLY A 137 -32.77 -16.71 -0.35
CA GLY A 137 -31.73 -16.61 -1.38
C GLY A 137 -30.82 -17.84 -1.55
N SER A 138 -30.96 -18.89 -0.75
CA SER A 138 -30.03 -20.03 -0.80
C SER A 138 -30.74 -21.40 -0.79
N SER A 139 -30.64 -22.12 -1.90
CA SER A 139 -30.93 -23.57 -2.02
C SER A 139 -29.70 -24.44 -1.71
N VAL A 140 -28.66 -23.88 -1.08
CA VAL A 140 -27.35 -24.52 -0.91
C VAL A 140 -27.08 -24.86 0.57
N ARG A 141 -26.64 -26.10 0.79
CA ARG A 141 -26.43 -26.83 2.06
C ARG A 141 -25.93 -25.99 3.25
N LYS A 142 -26.57 -26.18 4.41
CA LYS A 142 -26.10 -25.80 5.75
C LYS A 142 -24.72 -26.41 6.00
N ILE A 143 -23.65 -25.62 5.93
CA ILE A 143 -22.39 -25.94 6.60
C ILE A 143 -22.58 -25.55 8.08
N ALA A 144 -22.25 -26.46 8.99
CA ALA A 144 -22.48 -26.36 10.44
C ALA A 144 -21.59 -25.29 11.11
N GLY A 145 -21.89 -24.01 10.87
CA GLY A 145 -21.31 -22.87 11.59
C GLY A 145 -22.35 -22.21 12.50
N SER A 146 -21.88 -21.61 13.60
CA SER A 146 -22.68 -20.74 14.47
C SER A 146 -23.35 -19.63 13.66
N ASP A 147 -24.58 -19.27 14.01
CA ASP A 147 -25.31 -18.20 13.33
C ASP A 147 -24.74 -16.83 13.70
N ASN A 148 -23.73 -16.36 12.95
CA ASN A 148 -23.07 -15.07 13.19
C ASN A 148 -23.87 -13.86 12.66
N ILE A 149 -25.12 -14.05 12.22
CA ILE A 149 -25.98 -12.96 11.71
C ILE A 149 -26.16 -11.83 12.74
N PRO A 150 -26.42 -12.09 14.05
CA PRO A 150 -26.56 -11.03 15.04
C PRO A 150 -25.37 -10.07 15.08
N TYR A 151 -24.16 -10.62 15.15
CA TYR A 151 -22.92 -9.85 15.17
C TYR A 151 -22.66 -9.09 13.87
N LYS A 152 -22.96 -9.68 12.71
CA LYS A 152 -22.88 -8.98 11.42
C LYS A 152 -23.83 -7.79 11.35
N VAL A 153 -25.06 -7.94 11.86
CA VAL A 153 -26.04 -6.86 11.90
C VAL A 153 -25.55 -5.75 12.83
N LEU A 154 -25.04 -6.09 14.02
CA LEU A 154 -24.44 -5.13 14.93
C LEU A 154 -23.27 -4.38 14.27
N ALA A 155 -22.31 -5.10 13.69
CA ALA A 155 -21.16 -4.52 13.01
C ALA A 155 -21.58 -3.56 11.89
N GLY A 156 -22.48 -3.99 11.01
CA GLY A 156 -23.01 -3.16 9.93
C GLY A 156 -23.79 -1.94 10.45
N SER A 157 -24.53 -2.08 11.56
CA SER A 157 -25.22 -0.96 12.21
C SER A 157 -24.23 0.06 12.76
N LEU A 158 -23.19 -0.36 13.49
CA LEU A 158 -22.17 0.53 14.05
C LEU A 158 -21.45 1.33 12.95
N VAL A 159 -20.95 0.66 11.90
CA VAL A 159 -20.23 1.31 10.80
C VAL A 159 -21.11 2.31 10.05
N ASN A 160 -22.38 1.96 9.79
CA ASN A 160 -23.28 2.81 9.01
C ASN A 160 -23.70 4.10 9.71
N ILE A 161 -23.68 4.12 11.06
CA ILE A 161 -24.10 5.30 11.85
C ILE A 161 -22.91 6.14 12.34
N ALA A 162 -21.71 5.57 12.40
CA ALA A 162 -20.53 6.20 12.99
C ALA A 162 -20.07 7.44 12.23
N GLU A 163 -20.02 8.60 12.89
CA GLU A 163 -19.18 9.73 12.48
C GLU A 163 -17.76 9.58 13.02
N HIS A 164 -17.65 9.04 14.23
CA HIS A 164 -16.41 8.57 14.84
C HIS A 164 -16.59 7.09 15.19
N LEU A 165 -15.67 6.23 14.77
CA LEU A 165 -15.67 4.81 15.11
C LEU A 165 -14.45 4.55 16.01
N LEU A 166 -14.68 4.33 17.30
CA LEU A 166 -13.65 3.93 18.26
C LEU A 166 -13.50 2.41 18.23
N VAL A 167 -12.26 1.94 18.22
CA VAL A 167 -11.96 0.52 18.17
C VAL A 167 -10.85 0.18 19.16
N LEU A 168 -11.14 -0.72 20.10
CA LEU A 168 -10.13 -1.28 21.02
C LEU A 168 -9.74 -2.67 20.52
N TRP A 169 -8.66 -2.71 19.73
CA TRP A 169 -8.29 -3.90 18.97
C TRP A 169 -6.78 -4.05 18.81
N ASP A 170 -6.30 -5.27 19.01
CA ASP A 170 -4.93 -5.72 18.80
C ASP A 170 -4.48 -5.69 17.33
N GLY A 171 -5.39 -5.44 16.38
CA GLY A 171 -5.08 -5.43 14.95
C GLY A 171 -5.16 -6.79 14.28
N VAL A 172 -5.41 -7.86 15.03
CA VAL A 172 -5.46 -9.24 14.49
C VAL A 172 -6.81 -9.50 13.86
N ASP A 173 -6.83 -9.74 12.55
CA ASP A 173 -8.03 -10.22 11.88
C ASP A 173 -8.26 -11.68 12.24
N THR A 174 -9.28 -11.94 13.07
CA THR A 174 -9.57 -13.29 13.56
C THR A 174 -10.39 -14.13 12.57
N GLY A 175 -10.80 -13.55 11.44
CA GLY A 175 -11.77 -14.16 10.53
C GLY A 175 -13.15 -14.41 11.16
N LYS A 176 -13.42 -13.88 12.36
CA LYS A 176 -14.74 -13.99 12.99
C LYS A 176 -15.67 -12.95 12.38
N GLU A 177 -16.69 -13.45 11.68
CA GLU A 177 -17.75 -12.62 11.12
C GLU A 177 -18.47 -11.82 12.22
N GLY A 178 -18.60 -10.50 12.03
CA GLY A 178 -19.16 -9.56 12.99
C GLY A 178 -18.26 -9.25 14.19
N GLY A 179 -17.05 -9.79 14.26
CA GLY A 179 -16.04 -9.39 15.23
C GLY A 179 -15.44 -8.01 14.91
N THR A 180 -14.61 -7.50 15.81
CA THR A 180 -13.99 -6.16 15.68
C THR A 180 -13.18 -5.99 14.40
N SER A 181 -12.48 -7.03 13.94
CA SER A 181 -11.76 -6.97 12.66
C SER A 181 -12.69 -6.82 11.47
N ASP A 182 -13.85 -7.48 11.49
CA ASP A 182 -14.88 -7.36 10.45
C ASP A 182 -15.54 -5.97 10.49
N VAL A 183 -15.76 -5.37 11.68
CA VAL A 183 -16.21 -3.98 11.83
C VAL A 183 -15.24 -3.01 11.14
N VAL A 184 -13.94 -3.16 11.41
CA VAL A 184 -12.89 -2.32 10.79
C VAL A 184 -12.83 -2.56 9.28
N ASN A 185 -12.86 -3.81 8.82
CA ASN A 185 -12.87 -4.14 7.40
C ASN A 185 -14.10 -3.56 6.69
N MET A 186 -15.31 -3.64 7.29
CA MET A 186 -16.52 -3.01 6.74
C MET A 186 -16.39 -1.50 6.62
N ALA A 187 -15.82 -0.83 7.63
CA ALA A 187 -15.54 0.61 7.58
C ALA A 187 -14.56 0.95 6.45
N MET A 188 -13.49 0.16 6.29
CA MET A 188 -12.50 0.38 5.24
C MET A 188 -12.98 -0.01 3.84
N GLU A 189 -13.85 -1.01 3.68
CA GLU A 189 -14.40 -1.40 2.36
C GLU A 189 -15.42 -0.37 1.84
N ALA A 190 -16.11 0.33 2.75
CA ALA A 190 -16.94 1.47 2.38
C ALA A 190 -16.14 2.57 1.63
N ALA A 191 -14.80 2.58 1.78
CA ALA A 191 -13.82 3.46 1.11
C ALA A 191 -13.96 3.64 -0.39
N ASN A 192 -14.33 2.58 -1.10
CA ASN A 192 -14.19 2.55 -2.54
C ASN A 192 -15.34 3.23 -3.32
N GLY A 193 -16.28 3.89 -2.62
CA GLY A 193 -17.37 4.67 -3.21
C GLY A 193 -16.97 6.11 -3.56
N LYS A 194 -17.20 6.55 -4.81
CA LYS A 194 -16.66 7.81 -5.35
C LYS A 194 -17.14 9.14 -4.72
N TYR A 195 -18.16 9.20 -3.86
CA TYR A 195 -18.65 10.47 -3.29
C TYR A 195 -19.35 10.25 -1.94
N CYS A 196 -18.69 10.57 -0.84
CA CYS A 196 -19.13 10.25 0.52
C CYS A 196 -18.68 11.32 1.53
N ARG A 197 -19.43 11.53 2.63
CA ARG A 197 -18.93 12.29 3.80
C ARG A 197 -17.90 11.41 4.52
N SER A 198 -16.78 11.92 5.00
CA SER A 198 -15.80 11.10 5.74
C SER A 198 -16.18 10.99 7.21
N GLY A 199 -16.31 9.77 7.73
CA GLY A 199 -16.20 9.46 9.16
C GLY A 199 -14.74 9.20 9.56
N ASN A 200 -14.45 9.22 10.85
CA ASN A 200 -13.11 9.01 11.40
C ASN A 200 -13.06 7.69 12.18
N LEU A 201 -12.13 6.82 11.85
CA LEU A 201 -11.85 5.58 12.58
C LEU A 201 -10.62 5.79 13.46
N HIS A 202 -10.79 5.50 14.75
CA HIS A 202 -9.83 5.66 15.83
C HIS A 202 -9.59 4.28 16.45
N GLN A 203 -8.41 3.70 16.27
CA GLN A 203 -8.05 2.41 16.88
C GLN A 203 -7.05 2.63 18.01
N LEU A 204 -7.40 2.20 19.22
CA LEU A 204 -6.44 2.02 20.30
C LEU A 204 -5.86 0.61 20.21
N ILE A 205 -4.54 0.51 20.09
CA ILE A 205 -3.85 -0.77 20.05
C ILE A 205 -3.79 -1.34 21.46
N VAL A 206 -4.58 -2.38 21.70
CA VAL A 206 -4.68 -3.04 23.01
C VAL A 206 -4.29 -4.51 22.88
N SER A 207 -3.67 -5.05 23.91
CA SER A 207 -3.23 -6.45 23.94
C SER A 207 -4.36 -7.37 24.37
N ARG A 208 -4.27 -8.64 24.00
CA ARG A 208 -5.15 -9.70 24.51
C ARG A 208 -4.44 -10.52 25.56
N THR A 209 -5.18 -11.13 26.47
CA THR A 209 -4.62 -12.09 27.44
C THR A 209 -3.87 -13.23 26.77
N GLN A 210 -4.29 -13.64 25.56
CA GLN A 210 -3.66 -14.69 24.77
C GLN A 210 -2.57 -14.17 23.80
N ASN A 211 -2.43 -12.86 23.67
CA ASN A 211 -1.43 -12.22 22.82
C ASN A 211 -1.06 -10.85 23.41
N ASP A 212 -0.01 -10.85 24.23
CA ASP A 212 0.49 -9.70 24.98
C ASP A 212 1.20 -8.66 24.10
N THR A 213 1.58 -9.06 22.87
CA THR A 213 2.30 -8.26 21.88
C THR A 213 1.42 -8.05 20.63
N PRO A 214 0.45 -7.12 20.71
CA PRO A 214 -0.50 -6.89 19.64
C PRO A 214 0.21 -6.54 18.33
N LEU A 215 -0.25 -7.16 17.25
CA LEU A 215 0.23 -6.92 15.91
C LEU A 215 -0.69 -5.90 15.26
N CYS A 216 -0.31 -4.63 15.32
CA CYS A 216 -1.03 -3.52 14.68
C CYS A 216 -1.33 -3.84 13.20
N GLY A 217 -2.51 -4.38 12.94
CA GLY A 217 -2.72 -5.17 11.75
C GLY A 217 -3.39 -4.43 10.60
N ALA A 218 -2.99 -4.89 9.41
CA ALA A 218 -3.61 -4.79 8.10
C ALA A 218 -4.40 -3.52 7.74
N ALA A 219 -5.58 -3.30 8.33
CA ALA A 219 -6.61 -2.44 7.75
C ALA A 219 -6.27 -0.95 7.75
N LEU A 220 -5.81 -0.39 8.87
CA LEU A 220 -5.48 1.04 8.98
C LEU A 220 -4.19 1.43 8.25
N GLN A 221 -3.32 0.46 7.98
CA GLN A 221 -1.96 0.70 7.53
C GLN A 221 -1.67 0.21 6.11
N ARG A 222 -2.65 -0.33 5.37
CA ARG A 222 -2.44 -0.74 3.95
C ARG A 222 -1.85 0.38 3.08
N GLN A 223 -2.07 1.63 3.46
CA GLN A 223 -1.64 2.81 2.70
C GLN A 223 -0.45 3.56 3.32
N ARG A 224 0.02 3.18 4.52
CA ARG A 224 1.09 3.90 5.22
C ARG A 224 2.41 3.16 5.11
N TYR A 225 3.49 3.90 4.85
CA TYR A 225 4.86 3.39 4.81
C TYR A 225 5.51 3.35 6.20
N PHE A 226 4.89 3.97 7.19
CA PHE A 226 5.45 4.17 8.51
C PHE A 226 5.17 2.99 9.44
N PRO A 227 6.01 2.78 10.47
CA PRO A 227 5.76 1.76 11.46
C PRO A 227 4.39 1.99 12.12
N PRO A 228 3.76 0.91 12.58
CA PRO A 228 2.55 1.01 13.36
C PRO A 228 2.77 1.85 14.62
N PRO A 229 1.72 2.52 15.13
CA PRO A 229 1.77 3.07 16.48
C PRO A 229 2.05 1.95 17.49
N ASP A 230 2.58 2.35 18.64
CA ASP A 230 2.93 1.42 19.70
C ASP A 230 1.68 0.98 20.47
N LYS A 231 1.87 0.02 21.37
CA LYS A 231 0.87 -0.44 22.31
C LYS A 231 0.33 0.71 23.15
N LEU A 232 -1.00 0.76 23.30
CA LEU A 232 -1.77 1.83 23.94
C LEU A 232 -1.68 3.19 23.25
N GLU A 233 -1.36 3.21 21.95
CA GLU A 233 -1.42 4.40 21.13
C GLU A 233 -2.59 4.36 20.14
N TRP A 234 -3.06 5.56 19.79
CA TRP A 234 -4.15 5.74 18.84
C TRP A 234 -3.63 5.77 17.40
N ALA A 235 -4.24 4.94 16.55
CA ALA A 235 -4.11 4.97 15.11
C ALA A 235 -5.39 5.55 14.50
N GLU A 236 -5.27 6.55 13.63
CA GLU A 236 -6.43 7.24 13.05
C GLU A 236 -6.43 7.18 11.53
N THR A 237 -7.61 7.01 10.94
CA THR A 237 -7.83 7.16 9.49
C THR A 237 -9.25 7.64 9.21
N CYS A 238 -9.49 8.15 8.01
CA CYS A 238 -10.84 8.50 7.56
C CYS A 238 -11.44 7.37 6.72
N PHE A 239 -12.73 7.09 6.91
CA PHE A 239 -13.50 6.19 6.06
C PHE A 239 -14.72 6.93 5.48
N PRO A 240 -15.09 6.75 4.21
CA PRO A 240 -16.24 7.41 3.64
C PRO A 240 -17.56 6.76 4.07
N GLN A 241 -18.50 7.61 4.46
CA GLN A 241 -19.91 7.35 4.69
C GLN A 241 -20.72 7.52 3.40
N PHE A 242 -21.51 6.51 3.06
CA PHE A 242 -22.37 6.49 1.88
C PHE A 242 -23.27 7.72 1.74
N SER A 243 -22.97 8.58 0.75
CA SER A 243 -23.90 9.60 0.28
C SER A 243 -24.55 9.14 -1.03
N TYR A 244 -25.76 8.58 -0.93
CA TYR A 244 -26.52 8.25 -2.13
C TYR A 244 -27.03 9.55 -2.77
N LYS A 245 -26.39 10.01 -3.86
CA LYS A 245 -27.06 10.90 -4.81
C LYS A 245 -27.83 10.06 -5.83
N SER A 246 -28.98 10.59 -6.20
CA SER A 246 -30.01 10.03 -7.08
C SER A 246 -29.46 9.18 -8.22
N ARG A 247 -30.14 8.06 -8.49
CA ARG A 247 -30.02 7.24 -9.71
C ARG A 247 -29.51 8.12 -10.86
N ILE A 248 -28.35 7.78 -11.42
CA ILE A 248 -27.97 8.30 -12.74
C ILE A 248 -29.21 8.09 -13.61
N PRO A 249 -29.80 9.16 -14.17
CA PRO A 249 -31.02 9.01 -14.95
C PRO A 249 -30.79 7.91 -15.98
N TRP A 250 -31.72 6.96 -16.09
CA TRP A 250 -31.52 5.71 -16.83
C TRP A 250 -30.99 5.93 -18.27
N TRP A 251 -31.23 7.13 -18.82
CA TRP A 251 -30.91 7.52 -20.17
C TRP A 251 -29.42 7.82 -20.34
N LYS A 252 -28.70 8.33 -19.32
CA LYS A 252 -27.25 8.61 -19.45
C LYS A 252 -26.39 7.35 -19.55
N GLY A 253 -26.83 6.24 -18.96
CA GLY A 253 -26.13 4.94 -19.07
C GLY A 253 -26.50 4.17 -20.34
N ASN A 254 -27.80 4.15 -20.69
CA ASN A 254 -28.31 3.29 -21.76
C ASN A 254 -28.37 3.96 -23.14
N VAL A 255 -28.39 5.29 -23.27
CA VAL A 255 -28.51 5.95 -24.59
C VAL A 255 -27.15 6.17 -25.24
N ILE A 256 -26.15 6.59 -24.46
CA ILE A 256 -24.83 6.97 -25.00
C ILE A 256 -23.98 5.75 -25.37
N TYR A 257 -24.15 4.61 -24.68
CA TYR A 257 -23.31 3.42 -24.84
C TYR A 257 -23.99 2.23 -25.52
N ASN A 258 -25.27 2.31 -25.85
CA ASN A 258 -25.98 1.21 -26.51
C ASN A 258 -25.78 1.31 -28.02
N GLU A 259 -25.05 0.36 -28.61
CA GLU A 259 -24.80 0.31 -30.06
C GLU A 259 -26.11 0.31 -30.86
N ASN A 260 -27.19 -0.28 -30.33
CA ASN A 260 -28.48 -0.31 -31.01
C ASN A 260 -29.14 1.07 -31.08
N PHE A 261 -28.88 1.95 -30.10
CA PHE A 261 -29.40 3.31 -30.12
C PHE A 261 -28.79 4.11 -31.29
N TRP A 262 -27.47 4.06 -31.43
CA TRP A 262 -26.75 4.74 -32.51
C TRP A 262 -26.99 4.13 -33.88
N ARG A 263 -27.20 2.81 -33.96
CA ARG A 263 -27.41 2.10 -35.25
C ARG A 263 -28.84 2.19 -35.77
N PHE A 264 -29.84 2.27 -34.89
CA PHE A 264 -31.24 2.13 -35.30
C PHE A 264 -32.12 3.26 -34.80
N VAL A 265 -32.04 3.60 -33.51
CA VAL A 265 -32.97 4.56 -32.90
C VAL A 265 -32.69 5.99 -33.35
N LEU A 266 -31.42 6.42 -33.35
CA LEU A 266 -31.04 7.77 -33.75
C LEU A 266 -31.26 8.02 -35.26
N PRO A 267 -30.90 7.11 -36.18
CA PRO A 267 -31.24 7.27 -37.60
C PRO A 267 -32.76 7.33 -37.83
N LEU A 268 -33.52 6.44 -37.18
CA LEU A 268 -34.97 6.41 -37.30
C LEU A 268 -35.59 7.72 -36.79
N PHE A 269 -35.06 8.28 -35.69
CA PHE A 269 -35.48 9.58 -35.19
C PHE A 269 -35.28 10.69 -36.23
N PHE A 270 -34.11 10.78 -36.86
CA PHE A 270 -33.87 11.77 -37.90
C PHE A 270 -34.73 11.55 -39.15
N VAL A 271 -34.97 10.29 -39.56
CA VAL A 271 -35.91 9.96 -40.65
C VAL A 271 -37.31 10.47 -40.34
N ILE A 272 -37.84 10.16 -39.15
CA ILE A 272 -39.16 10.60 -38.72
C ILE A 272 -39.23 12.13 -38.71
N LEU A 273 -38.20 12.79 -38.19
CA LEU A 273 -38.15 14.25 -38.07
C LEU A 273 -38.09 14.93 -39.45
N THR A 274 -37.27 14.41 -40.37
CA THR A 274 -37.20 14.88 -41.76
C THR A 274 -38.52 14.68 -42.50
N VAL A 275 -39.12 13.50 -42.42
CA VAL A 275 -40.38 13.24 -43.14
C VAL A 275 -41.53 14.04 -42.54
N SER A 276 -41.63 14.13 -41.22
CA SER A 276 -42.72 14.84 -40.55
C SER A 276 -42.64 16.35 -40.78
N PHE A 277 -41.49 16.97 -40.52
CA PHE A 277 -41.31 18.40 -40.75
C PHE A 277 -41.22 18.75 -42.24
N GLY A 278 -40.69 17.86 -43.08
CA GLY A 278 -40.70 18.05 -44.53
C GLY A 278 -42.13 18.08 -45.07
N THR A 279 -42.96 17.11 -44.66
CA THR A 279 -44.37 17.04 -45.09
C THR A 279 -45.12 18.27 -44.63
N TRP A 280 -44.94 18.67 -43.37
CA TRP A 280 -45.53 19.91 -42.84
C TRP A 280 -45.06 21.14 -43.62
N GLY A 281 -43.74 21.27 -43.84
CA GLY A 281 -43.14 22.38 -44.56
C GLY A 281 -43.68 22.53 -45.98
N PHE A 282 -43.76 21.43 -46.72
CA PHE A 282 -44.30 21.43 -48.09
C PHE A 282 -45.80 21.74 -48.14
N ILE A 283 -46.58 21.39 -47.11
CA ILE A 283 -47.99 21.81 -46.99
C ILE A 283 -48.08 23.32 -46.78
N LEU A 284 -47.26 23.88 -45.88
CA LEU A 284 -47.25 25.32 -45.60
C LEU A 284 -46.80 26.16 -46.81
N CYS A 285 -45.89 25.65 -47.62
CA CYS A 285 -45.42 26.33 -48.83
C CYS A 285 -46.52 26.57 -49.88
N LYS A 286 -47.62 25.79 -49.87
CA LYS A 286 -48.72 25.94 -50.84
C LYS A 286 -49.74 27.03 -50.50
N GLY A 287 -49.50 27.79 -49.42
CA GLY A 287 -50.32 28.94 -49.02
C GLY A 287 -51.56 28.56 -48.19
N ALA A 288 -52.00 29.47 -47.32
CA ALA A 288 -53.11 29.23 -46.37
C ALA A 288 -54.49 29.10 -47.03
N ASP A 289 -54.64 29.55 -48.28
CA ASP A 289 -55.92 29.57 -49.01
C ASP A 289 -56.20 28.25 -49.77
N HIS A 290 -55.31 27.25 -49.68
CA HIS A 290 -55.47 25.94 -50.29
C HIS A 290 -55.58 24.86 -49.22
N VAL A 291 -56.81 24.40 -48.92
CA VAL A 291 -57.01 23.17 -48.16
C VAL A 291 -56.48 22.02 -49.03
N PRO A 292 -55.43 21.30 -48.61
CA PRO A 292 -54.84 20.29 -49.48
C PRO A 292 -55.86 19.15 -49.69
N ASN A 293 -56.23 18.87 -50.95
CA ASN A 293 -56.91 17.61 -51.25
C ASN A 293 -55.98 16.43 -50.93
N TYR A 294 -56.53 15.22 -50.82
CA TYR A 294 -55.75 14.01 -50.48
C TYR A 294 -54.48 13.82 -51.34
N GLN A 295 -54.53 14.19 -52.63
CA GLN A 295 -53.36 14.21 -53.50
C GLN A 295 -52.27 15.20 -53.07
N GLY A 296 -52.64 16.36 -52.51
CA GLY A 296 -51.72 17.36 -51.98
C GLY A 296 -50.91 16.86 -50.78
N TYR A 297 -51.56 16.16 -49.84
CA TYR A 297 -50.87 15.53 -48.70
C TYR A 297 -49.91 14.43 -49.15
N ARG A 298 -50.34 13.60 -50.12
CA ARG A 298 -49.47 12.56 -50.69
C ARG A 298 -48.24 13.17 -51.36
N ASN A 299 -48.41 14.20 -52.16
CA ASN A 299 -47.30 14.86 -52.85
C ASN A 299 -46.32 15.50 -51.85
N ALA A 300 -46.81 16.18 -50.82
CA ALA A 300 -45.97 16.76 -49.76
C ALA A 300 -45.17 15.69 -49.00
N PHE A 301 -45.78 14.54 -48.70
CA PHE A 301 -45.11 13.41 -48.08
C PHE A 301 -44.01 12.81 -48.99
N PHE A 302 -44.32 12.58 -50.27
CA PHE A 302 -43.33 12.09 -51.23
C PHE A 302 -42.15 13.04 -51.38
N SER A 303 -42.40 14.35 -51.47
CA SER A 303 -41.34 15.36 -51.50
C SER A 303 -40.50 15.36 -50.22
N ALA A 304 -41.12 15.14 -49.05
CA ALA A 304 -40.41 15.04 -47.77
C ALA A 304 -39.53 13.79 -47.67
N VAL A 305 -39.96 12.65 -48.21
CA VAL A 305 -39.15 11.43 -48.30
C VAL A 305 -37.96 11.63 -49.23
N ASN A 306 -38.14 12.33 -50.35
CA ASN A 306 -37.05 12.64 -51.28
C ASN A 306 -35.91 13.44 -50.63
N LEU A 307 -36.20 14.25 -49.59
CA LEU A 307 -35.18 14.96 -48.81
C LEU A 307 -34.17 14.02 -48.13
N LEU A 308 -34.54 12.78 -47.83
CA LEU A 308 -33.61 11.78 -47.27
C LEU A 308 -32.55 11.32 -48.27
N THR A 309 -32.87 11.40 -49.57
CA THR A 309 -32.00 10.96 -50.67
C THR A 309 -31.23 12.11 -51.32
N PHE A 310 -31.39 13.35 -50.81
CA PHE A 310 -30.91 14.59 -51.43
C PHE A 310 -31.36 14.80 -52.88
N ASN A 311 -32.39 14.08 -53.32
CA ASN A 311 -32.95 14.25 -54.63
C ASN A 311 -33.98 15.38 -54.58
N SER A 312 -33.51 16.60 -54.33
CA SER A 312 -34.33 17.82 -54.42
C SER A 312 -34.49 18.21 -55.88
N SER A 313 -35.22 17.40 -56.64
CA SER A 313 -35.67 17.77 -57.97
C SER A 313 -37.03 18.48 -57.86
N ALA A 314 -37.00 19.73 -58.33
CA ALA A 314 -38.12 20.59 -58.71
C ALA A 314 -38.91 21.27 -57.58
N ASP A 315 -38.98 22.60 -57.70
CA ASP A 315 -39.75 23.58 -56.92
C ASP A 315 -39.16 23.99 -55.57
N GLU A 316 -38.15 24.87 -55.62
CA GLU A 316 -37.84 25.72 -54.47
C GLU A 316 -39.03 26.65 -54.20
N PRO A 317 -39.59 26.67 -52.97
CA PRO A 317 -40.65 27.60 -52.63
C PRO A 317 -40.10 29.03 -52.58
N ASP A 318 -40.78 29.98 -53.21
CA ASP A 318 -40.42 31.42 -53.22
C ASP A 318 -40.37 32.06 -51.81
N LYS A 319 -40.89 31.38 -50.78
CA LYS A 319 -40.83 31.81 -49.37
C LYS A 319 -40.05 30.79 -48.54
N ALA A 320 -39.05 31.27 -47.80
CA ALA A 320 -38.29 30.47 -46.87
C ALA A 320 -39.18 29.98 -45.71
N VAL A 321 -39.42 28.67 -45.64
CA VAL A 321 -40.14 28.03 -44.54
C VAL A 321 -39.12 27.33 -43.64
N VAL A 322 -38.89 27.90 -42.45
CA VAL A 322 -37.89 27.43 -41.47
C VAL A 322 -38.05 25.94 -41.14
N ILE A 323 -39.30 25.44 -41.09
CA ILE A 323 -39.59 24.02 -40.85
C ILE A 323 -38.99 23.11 -41.93
N LEU A 324 -38.96 23.56 -43.18
CA LEU A 324 -38.39 22.80 -44.29
C LEU A 324 -36.86 22.73 -44.17
N ASP A 325 -36.22 23.78 -43.69
CA ASP A 325 -34.78 23.78 -43.42
C ASP A 325 -34.42 22.85 -42.26
N ILE A 326 -35.23 22.81 -41.19
CA ILE A 326 -35.08 21.82 -40.11
C ILE A 326 -35.14 20.40 -40.69
N ALA A 327 -36.08 20.13 -41.61
CA ALA A 327 -36.20 18.83 -42.26
C ALA A 327 -34.97 18.48 -43.12
N ARG A 328 -34.46 19.45 -43.90
CA ARG A 328 -33.25 19.32 -44.73
C ARG A 328 -32.01 19.04 -43.88
N PHE A 329 -31.78 19.81 -42.81
CA PHE A 329 -30.66 19.57 -41.89
C PHE A 329 -30.76 18.22 -41.20
N SER A 330 -31.98 17.80 -40.82
CA SER A 330 -32.20 16.50 -40.20
C SER A 330 -31.93 15.34 -41.18
N GLY A 331 -32.26 15.52 -42.46
CA GLY A 331 -31.95 14.55 -43.51
C GLY A 331 -30.45 14.45 -43.76
N LEU A 332 -29.75 15.59 -43.70
CA LEU A 332 -28.30 15.64 -43.74
C LEU A 332 -27.65 14.93 -42.55
N PHE A 333 -28.15 15.14 -41.33
CA PHE A 333 -27.65 14.43 -40.15
C PHE A 333 -27.93 12.92 -40.21
N PHE A 334 -29.08 12.50 -40.76
CA PHE A 334 -29.34 11.08 -41.04
C PHE A 334 -28.29 10.50 -42.00
N PHE A 335 -28.02 11.15 -43.12
CA PHE A 335 -27.05 10.67 -44.10
C PHE A 335 -25.63 10.61 -43.53
N ILE A 336 -25.20 11.66 -42.82
CA ILE A 336 -23.89 11.67 -42.13
C ILE A 336 -23.82 10.51 -41.14
N ASN A 337 -24.88 10.28 -40.36
CA ASN A 337 -24.92 9.17 -39.41
C ASN A 337 -24.83 7.82 -40.13
N ALA A 338 -25.63 7.60 -41.18
CA ALA A 338 -25.64 6.38 -41.97
C ALA A 338 -24.27 6.11 -42.61
N PHE A 339 -23.63 7.15 -43.17
CA PHE A 339 -22.28 7.07 -43.71
C PHE A 339 -21.26 6.68 -42.64
N VAL A 340 -21.30 7.32 -41.46
CA VAL A 340 -20.41 7.00 -40.34
C VAL A 340 -20.61 5.54 -39.88
N VAL A 341 -21.86 5.08 -39.75
CA VAL A 341 -22.17 3.70 -39.38
C VAL A 341 -21.68 2.71 -40.45
N ALA A 342 -21.97 2.96 -41.72
CA ALA A 342 -21.53 2.13 -42.84
C ALA A 342 -20.00 2.08 -42.94
N PHE A 343 -19.32 3.22 -42.77
CA PHE A 343 -17.85 3.31 -42.73
C PHE A 343 -17.27 2.52 -41.56
N LEU A 344 -17.85 2.63 -40.36
CA LEU A 344 -17.43 1.86 -39.19
C LEU A 344 -17.67 0.34 -39.34
N LEU A 345 -18.70 -0.07 -40.08
CA LEU A 345 -18.99 -1.46 -40.41
C LEU A 345 -18.05 -2.00 -41.50
N ALA A 346 -17.84 -1.25 -42.58
CA ALA A 346 -16.99 -1.62 -43.72
C ALA A 346 -15.52 -1.80 -43.32
N ILE A 347 -15.06 -1.05 -42.33
CA ILE A 347 -13.73 -1.19 -41.74
C ILE A 347 -13.59 -2.53 -40.99
N GLY A 348 -14.69 -3.19 -40.63
CA GLY A 348 -14.68 -4.47 -39.96
C GLY A 348 -14.17 -4.40 -38.53
N SER A 349 -14.45 -5.43 -37.74
CA SER A 349 -13.96 -5.54 -36.36
C SER A 349 -12.42 -5.52 -36.28
N ASN A 350 -11.73 -6.03 -37.31
CA ASN A 350 -10.27 -6.10 -37.35
C ASN A 350 -9.59 -4.73 -37.58
N ASN A 351 -10.14 -3.82 -38.40
CA ASN A 351 -9.51 -2.50 -38.63
C ASN A 351 -10.02 -1.39 -37.69
N LYS A 352 -10.94 -1.68 -36.75
CA LYS A 352 -11.24 -0.77 -35.63
C LYS A 352 -9.99 -0.39 -34.84
N ASN A 353 -8.99 -1.27 -34.79
CA ASN A 353 -7.70 -1.02 -34.17
C ASN A 353 -6.85 0.01 -34.94
N LEU A 354 -7.00 0.09 -36.27
CA LEU A 354 -6.33 1.05 -37.14
C LEU A 354 -6.93 2.47 -37.00
N LEU A 355 -8.26 2.58 -36.93
CA LEU A 355 -8.94 3.85 -36.63
C LEU A 355 -8.66 4.32 -35.21
N ARG A 356 -8.71 3.41 -34.22
CA ARG A 356 -8.27 3.70 -32.85
C ARG A 356 -6.81 4.13 -32.83
N PHE A 357 -5.93 3.51 -33.63
CA PHE A 357 -4.54 3.93 -33.75
C PHE A 357 -4.42 5.35 -34.33
N PHE A 358 -5.18 5.66 -35.39
CA PHE A 358 -5.18 6.98 -36.01
C PHE A 358 -5.67 8.06 -35.05
N PHE A 359 -6.83 7.86 -34.41
CA PHE A 359 -7.35 8.79 -33.41
C PHE A 359 -6.45 8.87 -32.18
N TRP A 360 -5.89 7.76 -31.71
CA TRP A 360 -4.92 7.78 -30.62
C TRP A 360 -3.67 8.58 -31.00
N LYS A 361 -3.16 8.43 -32.23
CA LYS A 361 -2.00 9.17 -32.75
C LYS A 361 -2.27 10.68 -32.85
N ILE A 362 -3.51 11.08 -33.12
CA ILE A 362 -3.90 12.49 -33.21
C ILE A 362 -4.15 13.09 -31.82
N PHE A 363 -4.88 12.38 -30.95
CA PHE A 363 -5.35 12.89 -29.66
C PHE A 363 -4.42 12.55 -28.46
N SER A 364 -3.32 11.83 -28.65
CA SER A 364 -2.42 11.40 -27.56
C SER A 364 -1.05 12.06 -27.57
N LYS A 365 -0.98 13.34 -27.97
CA LYS A 365 0.31 14.04 -28.09
C LYS A 365 1.12 14.11 -26.79
N ASP A 366 0.51 14.19 -25.60
CA ASP A 366 1.28 14.72 -24.45
C ASP A 366 1.44 13.85 -23.18
N ARG A 367 0.86 12.64 -23.05
CA ARG A 367 0.98 11.85 -21.79
C ARG A 367 0.88 10.34 -21.98
N ILE A 368 1.83 9.74 -22.68
CA ILE A 368 1.90 8.27 -22.80
C ILE A 368 2.75 7.71 -21.66
N CYS A 369 2.24 6.68 -21.01
CA CYS A 369 2.99 5.80 -20.14
C CYS A 369 3.37 4.54 -20.92
N LEU A 370 4.66 4.28 -21.05
CA LEU A 370 5.20 3.11 -21.74
C LEU A 370 5.57 2.03 -20.72
N ILE A 371 5.21 0.78 -20.99
CA ILE A 371 5.64 -0.39 -20.23
C ILE A 371 6.27 -1.39 -21.22
N THR A 372 7.37 -2.02 -20.85
CA THR A 372 7.98 -3.11 -21.63
C THR A 372 7.74 -4.45 -20.96
N GLY A 373 7.50 -5.48 -21.78
CA GLY A 373 7.10 -6.80 -21.32
C GLY A 373 5.61 -6.86 -20.96
N LEU A 374 4.91 -7.91 -21.40
CA LEU A 374 3.54 -8.25 -21.01
C LEU A 374 3.56 -9.54 -20.21
N ASN A 375 3.56 -9.40 -18.89
CA ASN A 375 3.41 -10.47 -17.92
C ASN A 375 2.32 -10.10 -16.90
N SER A 376 2.12 -10.93 -15.87
CA SER A 376 1.12 -10.68 -14.82
C SER A 376 1.33 -9.36 -14.09
N ILE A 377 2.58 -8.99 -13.81
CA ILE A 377 2.97 -7.76 -13.10
C ILE A 377 2.71 -6.53 -13.97
N THR A 378 3.20 -6.54 -15.21
CA THR A 378 3.07 -5.39 -16.11
C THR A 378 1.63 -5.18 -16.55
N TYR A 379 0.85 -6.25 -16.70
CA TYR A 379 -0.59 -6.18 -16.93
C TYR A 379 -1.32 -5.50 -15.76
N LEU A 380 -0.98 -5.88 -14.52
CA LEU A 380 -1.56 -5.31 -13.31
C LEU A 380 -1.21 -3.82 -13.13
N LEU A 381 0.06 -3.47 -13.39
CA LEU A 381 0.50 -2.08 -13.43
C LEU A 381 -0.26 -1.28 -14.49
N ALA A 382 -0.42 -1.85 -15.69
CA ALA A 382 -1.13 -1.19 -16.78
C ALA A 382 -2.61 -0.93 -16.46
N ILE A 383 -3.30 -1.86 -15.82
CA ILE A 383 -4.68 -1.66 -15.34
C ILE A 383 -4.72 -0.56 -14.29
N THR A 384 -3.76 -0.56 -13.37
CA THR A 384 -3.71 0.41 -12.28
C THR A 384 -3.48 1.82 -12.80
N LEU A 385 -2.49 2.01 -13.68
CA LEU A 385 -2.27 3.27 -14.40
C LEU A 385 -3.50 3.70 -15.20
N LYS A 386 -4.22 2.75 -15.82
CA LYS A 386 -5.45 3.03 -16.56
C LYS A 386 -6.58 3.52 -15.64
N LYS A 387 -6.71 2.97 -14.43
CA LYS A 387 -7.64 3.43 -13.39
C LYS A 387 -7.32 4.87 -12.95
N GLU A 388 -6.04 5.23 -12.91
CA GLU A 388 -5.53 6.59 -12.69
C GLU A 388 -5.60 7.49 -13.96
N HIS A 389 -6.44 7.11 -14.93
CA HIS A 389 -6.68 7.86 -16.17
C HIS A 389 -5.45 8.09 -17.07
N GLN A 390 -4.36 7.33 -16.89
CA GLN A 390 -3.18 7.41 -17.75
C GLN A 390 -3.40 6.70 -19.09
N LYS A 391 -2.72 7.19 -20.14
CA LYS A 391 -2.71 6.51 -21.46
C LYS A 391 -1.56 5.51 -21.49
N VAL A 392 -1.90 4.23 -21.35
CA VAL A 392 -0.91 3.15 -21.24
C VAL A 392 -0.66 2.45 -22.58
N MET A 393 0.61 2.24 -22.90
CA MET A 393 1.08 1.44 -24.02
C MET A 393 2.09 0.40 -23.52
N ILE A 394 1.89 -0.86 -23.90
CA ILE A 394 2.78 -1.97 -23.61
C ILE A 394 3.48 -2.38 -24.90
N ILE A 395 4.80 -2.54 -24.86
CA ILE A 395 5.60 -3.11 -25.96
C ILE A 395 6.13 -4.47 -25.48
N ASP A 396 5.85 -5.51 -26.26
CA ASP A 396 6.31 -6.87 -25.95
C ASP A 396 6.69 -7.62 -27.25
N LYS A 397 7.75 -8.43 -27.20
CA LYS A 397 8.26 -9.21 -28.34
C LYS A 397 7.34 -10.35 -28.76
N ALA A 398 6.67 -10.98 -27.81
CA ALA A 398 5.82 -12.16 -27.97
C ALA A 398 4.72 -12.19 -26.89
N PRO A 399 3.75 -11.25 -26.93
CA PRO A 399 2.79 -11.09 -25.85
C PRO A 399 1.85 -12.28 -25.77
N ASP A 400 1.60 -12.78 -24.55
CA ASP A 400 0.58 -13.79 -24.29
C ASP A 400 -0.77 -13.36 -24.92
N PRO A 401 -1.38 -14.20 -25.79
CA PRO A 401 -2.62 -13.85 -26.49
C PRO A 401 -3.80 -13.52 -25.56
N ASN A 402 -3.90 -14.19 -24.41
CA ASN A 402 -4.95 -13.99 -23.41
C ASN A 402 -4.74 -12.65 -22.71
N LEU A 403 -3.54 -12.39 -22.18
CA LEU A 403 -3.22 -11.11 -21.53
C LEU A 403 -3.37 -9.94 -22.49
N LYS A 404 -2.94 -10.11 -23.75
CA LYS A 404 -3.09 -9.10 -24.80
C LYS A 404 -4.55 -8.77 -25.05
N THR A 405 -5.40 -9.79 -25.13
CA THR A 405 -6.85 -9.63 -25.32
C THR A 405 -7.50 -8.93 -24.12
N GLU A 406 -7.13 -9.33 -22.90
CA GLU A 406 -7.63 -8.73 -21.66
C GLU A 406 -7.17 -7.28 -21.47
N ALA A 407 -5.94 -6.95 -21.84
CA ALA A 407 -5.42 -5.58 -21.87
C ALA A 407 -6.19 -4.74 -22.90
N ALA A 408 -6.40 -5.27 -24.11
CA ALA A 408 -7.13 -4.58 -25.17
C ALA A 408 -8.60 -4.29 -24.78
N LYS A 409 -9.27 -5.23 -24.10
CA LYS A 409 -10.64 -5.04 -23.55
C LYS A 409 -10.71 -3.85 -22.59
N ARG A 410 -9.63 -3.57 -21.85
CA ARG A 410 -9.53 -2.45 -20.90
C ARG A 410 -8.99 -1.16 -21.52
N GLY A 411 -8.85 -1.12 -22.85
CA GLY A 411 -8.35 0.06 -23.57
C GLY A 411 -6.87 0.34 -23.31
N ILE A 412 -6.09 -0.68 -22.96
CA ILE A 412 -4.63 -0.66 -22.89
C ILE A 412 -4.12 -1.12 -24.25
N ARG A 413 -3.14 -0.39 -24.80
CA ARG A 413 -2.59 -0.72 -26.10
C ARG A 413 -1.40 -1.66 -25.95
N VAL A 414 -1.44 -2.84 -26.57
CA VAL A 414 -0.30 -3.76 -26.63
C VAL A 414 0.23 -3.78 -28.06
N VAL A 415 1.52 -3.49 -28.23
CA VAL A 415 2.21 -3.47 -29.52
C VAL A 415 3.21 -4.62 -29.55
N ASN A 416 3.11 -5.46 -30.59
CA ASN A 416 4.05 -6.54 -30.81
C ASN A 416 5.34 -6.00 -31.47
N GLY A 417 6.49 -6.21 -30.84
CA GLY A 417 7.82 -5.94 -31.36
C GLY A 417 8.85 -5.69 -30.27
N SER A 418 10.13 -5.68 -30.67
CA SER A 418 11.23 -5.58 -29.70
C SER A 418 11.39 -4.16 -29.15
N PRO A 419 11.42 -3.97 -27.81
CA PRO A 419 11.74 -2.69 -27.19
C PRO A 419 13.25 -2.36 -27.29
N GLN A 420 14.07 -3.25 -27.85
CA GLN A 420 15.53 -3.05 -28.03
C GLN A 420 15.88 -2.51 -29.41
N SER A 421 14.87 -2.09 -30.18
CA SER A 421 15.03 -1.53 -31.52
C SER A 421 14.65 -0.06 -31.51
N SER A 422 15.63 0.85 -31.60
CA SER A 422 15.39 2.29 -31.71
C SER A 422 14.45 2.68 -32.85
N THR A 423 14.50 1.99 -34.00
CA THR A 423 13.59 2.23 -35.14
C THR A 423 12.15 1.89 -34.76
N PHE A 424 11.94 0.78 -34.06
CA PHE A 424 10.63 0.35 -33.57
C PHE A 424 10.09 1.30 -32.47
N LEU A 425 10.93 1.66 -31.50
CA LEU A 425 10.60 2.62 -30.44
C LEU A 425 10.19 3.98 -31.04
N ARG A 426 10.95 4.48 -32.02
CA ARG A 426 10.65 5.72 -32.73
C ARG A 426 9.32 5.64 -33.50
N ARG A 427 9.08 4.55 -34.23
CA ARG A 427 7.82 4.32 -34.98
C ARG A 427 6.60 4.33 -34.06
N ASN A 428 6.74 3.84 -32.83
CA ASN A 428 5.67 3.79 -31.84
C ASN A 428 5.62 5.00 -30.90
N ARG A 429 6.40 6.06 -31.17
CA ARG A 429 6.47 7.28 -30.34
C ARG A 429 6.86 7.02 -28.88
N ALA A 430 7.65 5.98 -28.61
CA ALA A 430 8.19 5.70 -27.28
C ALA A 430 9.00 6.89 -26.72
N ALA A 431 9.69 7.63 -27.60
CA ALA A 431 10.42 8.85 -27.22
C ALA A 431 9.52 9.91 -26.55
N ASN A 432 8.23 9.96 -26.91
CA ASN A 432 7.27 10.91 -26.34
C ASN A 432 6.64 10.43 -25.03
N ALA A 433 6.92 9.21 -24.60
CA ALA A 433 6.48 8.75 -23.29
C ALA A 433 7.03 9.70 -22.21
N HIS A 434 6.20 10.09 -21.26
CA HIS A 434 6.62 10.91 -20.12
C HIS A 434 7.17 10.01 -19.00
N THR A 435 6.54 8.86 -18.82
CA THR A 435 6.92 7.83 -17.85
C THR A 435 7.13 6.51 -18.58
N VAL A 436 8.24 5.85 -18.31
CA VAL A 436 8.59 4.53 -18.86
C VAL A 436 8.85 3.55 -17.74
N TYR A 437 8.31 2.34 -17.86
CA TYR A 437 8.56 1.21 -16.97
C TYR A 437 9.21 0.08 -17.78
N LEU A 438 10.47 -0.20 -17.47
CA LEU A 438 11.25 -1.30 -18.06
C LEU A 438 11.18 -2.50 -17.12
N LEU A 439 10.28 -3.43 -17.41
CA LEU A 439 9.88 -4.52 -16.51
C LEU A 439 10.00 -5.90 -17.19
N GLU A 440 10.96 -6.05 -18.11
CA GLU A 440 11.32 -7.35 -18.68
C GLU A 440 11.91 -8.26 -17.58
N GLU A 441 11.87 -9.58 -17.80
CA GLU A 441 12.37 -10.56 -16.83
C GLU A 441 13.89 -10.53 -16.66
N SER A 442 14.61 -10.14 -17.72
CA SER A 442 16.08 -10.07 -17.74
C SER A 442 16.57 -8.63 -17.50
N ASP A 443 17.43 -8.46 -16.50
CA ASP A 443 18.12 -7.19 -16.24
C ASP A 443 18.89 -6.68 -17.46
N ALA A 444 19.50 -7.59 -18.24
CA ALA A 444 20.23 -7.24 -19.45
C ALA A 444 19.32 -6.64 -20.54
N ASP A 445 18.11 -7.17 -20.69
CA ASP A 445 17.11 -6.66 -21.63
C ASP A 445 16.60 -5.27 -21.21
N ASN A 446 16.36 -5.07 -19.91
CA ASN A 446 15.98 -3.78 -19.34
C ASN A 446 17.09 -2.73 -19.53
N ILE A 447 18.36 -3.07 -19.28
CA ILE A 447 19.51 -2.18 -19.50
C ILE A 447 19.65 -1.81 -20.97
N ARG A 448 19.54 -2.79 -21.87
CA ARG A 448 19.65 -2.54 -23.32
C ARG A 448 18.55 -1.61 -23.82
N THR A 449 17.31 -1.82 -23.38
CA THR A 449 16.20 -0.92 -23.73
C THR A 449 16.39 0.48 -23.15
N LEU A 450 16.93 0.61 -21.93
CA LEU A 450 17.27 1.91 -21.35
C LEU A 450 18.26 2.67 -22.23
N GLN A 451 19.30 2.00 -22.72
CA GLN A 451 20.31 2.61 -23.61
C GLN A 451 19.69 3.08 -24.94
N GLU A 452 18.81 2.29 -25.55
CA GLU A 452 18.11 2.68 -26.80
C GLU A 452 17.18 3.88 -26.58
N LEU A 453 16.47 3.94 -25.45
CA LEU A 453 15.61 5.06 -25.10
C LEU A 453 16.41 6.33 -24.81
N ASP A 454 17.53 6.22 -24.11
CA ASP A 454 18.41 7.34 -23.79
C ASP A 454 18.92 8.04 -25.07
N GLN A 455 19.36 7.26 -26.06
CA GLN A 455 19.75 7.80 -27.37
C GLN A 455 18.61 8.56 -28.07
N LEU A 456 17.36 8.14 -27.88
CA LEU A 456 16.18 8.84 -28.42
C LEU A 456 15.84 10.10 -27.61
N TRP A 457 16.07 10.10 -26.29
CA TRP A 457 15.81 11.22 -25.41
C TRP A 457 16.86 12.32 -25.43
N ALA A 458 18.10 12.01 -25.83
CA ALA A 458 19.17 13.00 -26.00
C ALA A 458 18.75 14.22 -26.86
N ARG A 459 17.78 14.04 -27.76
CA ARG A 459 17.26 15.10 -28.65
C ARG A 459 16.02 15.83 -28.13
N GLN A 460 15.50 15.46 -26.96
CA GLN A 460 14.27 16.05 -26.39
C GLN A 460 14.59 17.07 -25.29
N SER A 461 13.77 18.11 -25.18
CA SER A 461 13.90 19.14 -24.14
C SER A 461 13.22 18.78 -22.83
N GLN A 462 12.22 17.89 -22.85
CA GLN A 462 11.41 17.57 -21.68
C GLN A 462 12.06 16.51 -20.80
N ARG A 463 11.87 16.67 -19.48
CA ARG A 463 12.29 15.70 -18.48
C ARG A 463 11.47 14.40 -18.57
N LYS A 464 12.15 13.27 -18.42
CA LYS A 464 11.57 11.91 -18.51
C LYS A 464 11.78 11.14 -17.22
N HIS A 465 10.79 10.36 -16.82
CA HIS A 465 10.90 9.42 -15.70
C HIS A 465 11.00 7.99 -16.24
N CYS A 466 12.07 7.29 -15.90
CA CYS A 466 12.28 5.90 -16.31
C CYS A 466 12.47 5.03 -15.08
N TYR A 467 11.61 4.04 -14.91
CA TYR A 467 11.67 3.04 -13.87
C TYR A 467 12.20 1.74 -14.46
N VAL A 468 13.25 1.17 -13.89
CA VAL A 468 13.95 0.02 -14.46
C VAL A 468 14.00 -1.09 -13.44
N HIS A 469 13.39 -2.23 -13.74
CA HIS A 469 13.45 -3.41 -12.90
C HIS A 469 14.84 -4.04 -13.01
N LEU A 470 15.57 -4.05 -11.89
CA LEU A 470 16.89 -4.66 -11.78
C LEU A 470 16.92 -5.51 -10.51
N LYS A 471 17.14 -6.82 -10.68
CA LYS A 471 17.30 -7.76 -9.58
C LYS A 471 18.71 -7.72 -9.02
N ASP A 472 19.73 -7.60 -9.86
CA ASP A 472 21.14 -7.60 -9.47
C ASP A 472 21.63 -6.19 -9.08
N ASP A 473 22.25 -6.08 -7.90
CA ASP A 473 22.88 -4.87 -7.41
C ASP A 473 24.03 -4.38 -8.31
N ARG A 474 24.75 -5.29 -8.99
CA ARG A 474 25.80 -4.93 -9.95
C ARG A 474 25.23 -4.29 -11.20
N ALA A 475 24.09 -4.80 -11.68
CA ALA A 475 23.36 -4.20 -12.79
C ALA A 475 22.88 -2.79 -12.43
N ALA A 476 22.41 -2.60 -11.19
CA ALA A 476 22.04 -1.29 -10.68
C ALA A 476 23.23 -0.33 -10.52
N GLU A 477 24.38 -0.81 -10.04
CA GLU A 477 25.62 0.00 -9.98
C GLU A 477 26.06 0.43 -11.38
N PHE A 478 25.97 -0.46 -12.37
CA PHE A 478 26.27 -0.16 -13.76
C PHE A 478 25.34 0.94 -14.32
N VAL A 479 24.02 0.81 -14.14
CA VAL A 479 23.06 1.84 -14.54
C VAL A 479 23.31 3.16 -13.80
N GLY A 480 23.70 3.10 -12.53
CA GLY A 480 24.09 4.27 -11.74
C GLY A 480 25.34 4.98 -12.28
N LYS A 481 26.30 4.24 -12.86
CA LYS A 481 27.50 4.81 -13.51
C LYS A 481 27.19 5.42 -14.88
N LEU A 482 26.13 4.98 -15.54
CA LEU A 482 25.65 5.60 -16.78
C LEU A 482 25.04 6.99 -16.55
N ASN A 483 24.81 7.43 -15.30
CA ASN A 483 24.47 8.82 -14.99
C ASN A 483 25.70 9.72 -15.18
N PRO A 484 25.88 10.24 -16.40
CA PRO A 484 25.34 11.56 -16.72
C PRO A 484 24.45 11.53 -17.98
N LEU A 485 23.28 10.90 -17.90
CA LEU A 485 22.28 10.93 -18.98
C LEU A 485 21.67 12.33 -19.13
N SER A 486 22.26 13.20 -19.95
CA SER A 486 21.82 14.54 -20.39
C SER A 486 21.21 15.53 -19.36
N GLY A 487 21.17 15.20 -18.05
CA GLY A 487 20.40 15.90 -17.02
C GLY A 487 18.87 15.81 -17.19
N ARG A 488 18.36 15.19 -18.26
CA ARG A 488 16.94 15.22 -18.65
C ARG A 488 16.19 13.92 -18.33
N VAL A 489 16.88 12.85 -17.96
CA VAL A 489 16.26 11.55 -17.66
C VAL A 489 16.50 11.19 -16.20
N VAL A 490 15.42 10.94 -15.46
CA VAL A 490 15.48 10.44 -14.09
C VAL A 490 15.29 8.94 -14.12
N VAL A 491 16.38 8.19 -13.95
CA VAL A 491 16.35 6.72 -13.88
C VAL A 491 16.19 6.28 -12.43
N ARG A 492 15.20 5.43 -12.16
CA ARG A 492 14.90 4.85 -10.85
C ARG A 492 14.93 3.33 -10.96
N ARG A 493 15.77 2.68 -10.15
CA ARG A 493 15.72 1.21 -9.98
C ARG A 493 14.42 0.83 -9.31
N LEU A 494 13.80 -0.23 -9.80
CA LEU A 494 12.76 -0.98 -9.11
C LEU A 494 13.29 -2.38 -8.81
N ASN A 495 13.09 -2.84 -7.59
CA ASN A 495 13.21 -4.24 -7.22
C ASN A 495 12.02 -4.53 -6.30
N PHE A 496 11.03 -5.30 -6.79
CA PHE A 496 9.79 -5.51 -6.05
C PHE A 496 10.06 -6.27 -4.74
N HIS A 497 10.91 -7.28 -4.76
CA HIS A 497 11.24 -8.05 -3.56
C HIS A 497 11.91 -7.18 -2.49
N GLU A 498 12.78 -6.25 -2.90
CA GLU A 498 13.45 -5.32 -2.00
C GLU A 498 12.46 -4.31 -1.40
N ILE A 499 11.58 -3.73 -2.23
CA ILE A 499 10.54 -2.81 -1.76
C ILE A 499 9.60 -3.53 -0.79
N ILE A 500 9.18 -4.75 -1.12
CA ILE A 500 8.30 -5.59 -0.30
C ILE A 500 8.97 -5.93 1.03
N SER A 501 10.23 -6.40 1.04
CA SER A 501 10.93 -6.77 2.27
C SER A 501 11.15 -5.57 3.19
N ARG A 502 11.54 -4.42 2.62
CA ARG A 502 11.72 -3.17 3.38
C ARG A 502 10.42 -2.72 4.01
N LYS A 503 9.33 -2.64 3.22
CA LYS A 503 8.00 -2.30 3.73
C LYS A 503 7.53 -3.27 4.81
N LEU A 504 7.77 -4.57 4.61
CA LEU A 504 7.43 -5.60 5.58
C LEU A 504 8.12 -5.34 6.91
N LEU A 505 9.43 -5.11 6.92
CA LEU A 505 10.20 -4.92 8.15
C LEU A 505 10.00 -3.55 8.81
N ILE A 506 9.65 -2.52 8.06
CA ILE A 506 9.28 -1.21 8.65
C ILE A 506 7.92 -1.33 9.34
N ARG A 507 6.98 -2.02 8.69
CA ARG A 507 5.62 -2.21 9.22
C ARG A 507 5.56 -3.24 10.33
N TYR A 508 6.36 -4.29 10.21
CA TYR A 508 6.45 -5.40 11.15
C TYR A 508 7.91 -5.63 11.52
N PRO A 509 8.46 -4.71 12.33
CA PRO A 509 9.82 -4.83 12.80
C PRO A 509 9.95 -6.03 13.73
N ILE A 510 11.16 -6.59 13.71
CA ILE A 510 11.52 -7.79 14.46
C ILE A 510 11.33 -7.57 15.97
N TYR A 511 11.70 -6.38 16.45
CA TYR A 511 11.54 -5.95 17.83
C TYR A 511 10.19 -5.26 17.98
N ARG A 512 9.27 -5.82 18.77
CA ARG A 512 7.89 -5.33 18.86
C ARG A 512 7.76 -4.25 19.92
N GLU A 513 8.45 -4.43 21.03
CA GLU A 513 8.53 -3.46 22.13
C GLU A 513 9.98 -3.04 22.41
N SER A 514 10.16 -1.95 23.16
CA SER A 514 11.49 -1.47 23.55
C SER A 514 12.26 -2.44 24.44
N GLN A 515 11.56 -3.30 25.18
CA GLN A 515 12.15 -4.31 26.06
C GLN A 515 12.52 -5.60 25.32
N ASP A 516 11.92 -5.84 24.15
CA ASP A 516 12.18 -7.04 23.34
C ASP A 516 13.59 -7.06 22.74
N ALA A 517 14.17 -5.88 22.59
CA ALA A 517 15.56 -5.59 22.27
C ALA A 517 16.62 -6.38 23.05
N TRP A 518 16.22 -7.06 24.13
CA TRP A 518 17.10 -7.82 25.03
C TRP A 518 16.73 -9.31 25.14
N LYS A 519 15.59 -9.74 24.55
CA LYS A 519 15.13 -11.14 24.58
C LYS A 519 15.70 -11.94 23.41
N PRO A 520 16.07 -13.22 23.60
CA PRO A 520 16.49 -14.08 22.49
C PRO A 520 15.45 -14.06 21.36
N THR A 521 15.91 -13.81 20.13
CA THR A 521 15.06 -13.66 18.95
C THR A 521 15.38 -14.74 17.93
N GLU A 522 14.37 -15.50 17.52
CA GLU A 522 14.50 -16.60 16.56
C GLU A 522 13.70 -16.28 15.30
N ILE A 523 14.41 -16.17 14.18
CA ILE A 523 13.83 -15.90 12.87
C ILE A 523 13.84 -17.18 12.05
N LEU A 524 12.67 -17.63 11.64
CA LEU A 524 12.49 -18.82 10.82
C LEU A 524 12.10 -18.40 9.40
N LEU A 525 12.89 -18.73 8.40
CA LEU A 525 12.65 -18.37 7.00
C LEU A 525 12.43 -19.63 6.16
N PHE A 526 11.17 -19.92 5.82
CA PHE A 526 10.77 -21.06 4.99
C PHE A 526 10.70 -20.66 3.52
N GLY A 527 11.58 -21.22 2.70
CA GLY A 527 11.70 -20.90 1.28
C GLY A 527 12.80 -19.88 1.01
N PHE A 528 13.70 -20.24 0.10
CA PHE A 528 14.89 -19.45 -0.25
C PHE A 528 14.94 -19.08 -1.73
N GLY A 529 13.78 -18.67 -2.27
CA GLY A 529 13.63 -18.07 -3.60
C GLY A 529 14.13 -16.62 -3.66
N ASP A 530 13.68 -15.86 -4.66
CA ASP A 530 14.08 -14.45 -4.83
C ASP A 530 13.59 -13.61 -3.64
N MET A 531 12.34 -13.82 -3.20
CA MET A 531 11.77 -13.12 -2.05
C MET A 531 12.48 -13.49 -0.73
N GLY A 532 12.73 -14.79 -0.49
CA GLY A 532 13.39 -15.26 0.74
C GLY A 532 14.83 -14.74 0.86
N LYS A 533 15.61 -14.80 -0.23
CA LYS A 533 16.97 -14.24 -0.29
C LYS A 533 16.97 -12.73 -0.02
N GLN A 534 16.09 -12.00 -0.68
CA GLN A 534 16.00 -10.55 -0.51
C GLN A 534 15.58 -10.16 0.91
N LEU A 535 14.64 -10.90 1.51
CA LEU A 535 14.24 -10.70 2.89
C LEU A 535 15.39 -10.96 3.86
N LEU A 536 16.16 -12.04 3.67
CA LEU A 536 17.35 -12.33 4.48
C LEU A 536 18.36 -11.18 4.42
N ILE A 537 18.62 -10.64 3.22
CA ILE A 537 19.55 -9.51 3.06
C ILE A 537 19.01 -8.24 3.73
N THR A 538 17.72 -7.96 3.61
CA THR A 538 17.13 -6.81 4.31
C THR A 538 17.19 -7.00 5.83
N LEU A 539 16.89 -8.20 6.35
CA LEU A 539 17.05 -8.54 7.77
C LEU A 539 18.47 -8.28 8.26
N LEU A 540 19.50 -8.74 7.53
CA LEU A 540 20.90 -8.55 7.89
C LEU A 540 21.34 -7.07 7.94
N HIS A 541 20.67 -6.18 7.21
CA HIS A 541 20.87 -4.73 7.36
C HIS A 541 20.14 -4.16 8.58
N THR A 542 18.94 -4.66 8.87
CA THR A 542 18.02 -4.07 9.85
C THR A 542 18.24 -4.56 11.29
N ILE A 543 18.80 -5.75 11.50
CA ILE A 543 19.02 -6.32 12.86
C ILE A 543 20.20 -5.71 13.63
N GLN A 544 20.93 -4.77 13.05
CA GLN A 544 22.23 -4.31 13.54
C GLN A 544 22.07 -3.32 14.71
N LEU A 545 22.03 -3.84 15.94
CA LEU A 545 21.76 -3.03 17.14
C LEU A 545 22.81 -3.20 18.23
N ASN A 546 22.83 -4.37 18.88
CA ASN A 546 23.75 -4.66 19.97
C ASN A 546 24.44 -6.00 19.72
N LYS A 547 25.74 -6.06 20.04
CA LYS A 547 26.56 -7.28 20.00
C LYS A 547 26.08 -8.33 21.00
N ASP A 548 25.44 -7.91 22.10
CA ASP A 548 24.97 -8.79 23.16
C ASP A 548 23.56 -9.36 22.86
N HIS A 549 22.93 -8.91 21.77
CA HIS A 549 21.61 -9.40 21.38
C HIS A 549 21.71 -10.66 20.53
N HIS A 550 21.08 -11.74 21.00
CA HIS A 550 21.08 -13.02 20.31
C HIS A 550 19.92 -13.11 19.31
N VAL A 551 20.22 -12.79 18.05
CA VAL A 551 19.32 -13.04 16.91
C VAL A 551 19.85 -14.23 16.12
N ASN A 552 19.07 -15.30 16.07
CA ASN A 552 19.35 -16.48 15.26
C ASN A 552 18.41 -16.50 14.05
N ILE A 553 18.95 -16.79 12.87
CA ILE A 553 18.20 -16.91 11.62
C ILE A 553 18.37 -18.32 11.09
N THR A 554 17.26 -19.05 10.98
CA THR A 554 17.23 -20.38 10.38
C THR A 554 16.52 -20.32 9.04
N VAL A 555 17.21 -20.71 7.99
CA VAL A 555 16.72 -20.72 6.62
C VAL A 555 16.42 -22.15 6.21
N PHE A 556 15.16 -22.44 5.93
CA PHE A 556 14.70 -23.71 5.38
C PHE A 556 14.62 -23.60 3.85
N ALA A 557 15.46 -24.34 3.13
CA ALA A 557 15.53 -24.35 1.66
C ALA A 557 15.32 -25.78 1.11
N GLU A 558 14.99 -25.92 -0.18
CA GLU A 558 14.76 -27.25 -0.81
C GLU A 558 16.04 -28.08 -0.98
N ASP A 559 17.17 -27.38 -1.11
CA ASP A 559 18.52 -27.93 -1.10
C ASP A 559 19.34 -26.93 -0.29
N ALA A 560 19.44 -27.19 1.01
CA ALA A 560 20.03 -26.30 1.98
C ALA A 560 21.52 -26.08 1.71
N VAL A 561 22.22 -27.15 1.32
CA VAL A 561 23.67 -27.13 1.07
C VAL A 561 23.97 -26.28 -0.16
N THR A 562 23.24 -26.49 -1.27
CA THR A 562 23.43 -25.70 -2.48
C THR A 562 23.03 -24.24 -2.27
N ALA A 563 21.91 -24.00 -1.55
CA ALA A 563 21.44 -22.66 -1.22
C ALA A 563 22.46 -21.88 -0.38
N GLU A 564 22.99 -22.50 0.67
CA GLU A 564 24.03 -21.96 1.55
C GLU A 564 25.29 -21.62 0.74
N ALA A 565 25.81 -22.57 -0.03
CA ALA A 565 27.02 -22.40 -0.82
C ALA A 565 26.86 -21.27 -1.86
N ALA A 566 25.71 -21.19 -2.53
CA ALA A 566 25.41 -20.12 -3.49
C ALA A 566 25.32 -18.76 -2.79
N PHE A 567 24.65 -18.69 -1.64
CA PHE A 567 24.50 -17.46 -0.87
C PHE A 567 25.85 -16.95 -0.34
N TYR A 568 26.68 -17.81 0.22
CA TYR A 568 28.01 -17.43 0.70
C TYR A 568 28.99 -17.11 -0.43
N ARG A 569 28.83 -17.69 -1.62
CA ARG A 569 29.58 -17.25 -2.80
C ARG A 569 29.23 -15.81 -3.19
N GLN A 570 27.96 -15.44 -3.09
CA GLN A 570 27.50 -14.09 -3.38
C GLN A 570 27.86 -13.10 -2.27
N TYR A 571 27.85 -13.54 -1.01
CA TYR A 571 28.16 -12.74 0.19
C TYR A 571 29.27 -13.38 1.02
N PRO A 572 30.54 -13.33 0.55
CA PRO A 572 31.66 -14.03 1.21
C PRO A 572 31.95 -13.56 2.63
N CYS A 573 31.52 -12.34 2.99
CA CYS A 573 31.65 -11.80 4.33
C CYS A 573 30.90 -12.59 5.40
N LEU A 574 29.94 -13.43 5.01
CA LEU A 574 29.17 -14.28 5.93
C LEU A 574 29.81 -15.67 6.13
N TRP A 575 30.82 -16.03 5.33
CA TRP A 575 31.39 -17.37 5.35
C TRP A 575 32.54 -17.50 6.36
N TYR A 576 32.33 -18.33 7.38
CA TYR A 576 33.31 -18.61 8.44
C TYR A 576 34.19 -19.84 8.12
N ASN A 577 35.02 -19.75 7.08
CA ASN A 577 36.05 -20.75 6.80
C ASN A 577 37.44 -20.11 6.63
N PRO A 578 38.35 -20.25 7.61
CA PRO A 578 39.63 -19.57 7.58
C PRO A 578 40.60 -20.09 6.50
N HIS A 579 40.41 -21.32 6.03
CA HIS A 579 41.21 -21.90 4.95
C HIS A 579 40.66 -21.55 3.55
N GLY A 580 39.38 -21.19 3.47
CA GLY A 580 38.69 -20.89 2.21
C GLY A 580 38.73 -19.42 1.81
N ASN A 581 38.97 -18.49 2.74
CA ASN A 581 38.90 -17.05 2.46
C ASN A 581 39.78 -16.18 3.37
N LEU A 582 41.09 -16.19 3.12
CA LEU A 582 42.10 -15.46 3.92
C LEU A 582 41.81 -13.96 4.07
N LEU A 583 41.16 -13.34 3.08
CA LEU A 583 40.81 -11.91 3.11
C LEU A 583 39.88 -11.56 4.27
N TYR A 584 38.93 -12.44 4.59
CA TYR A 584 37.96 -12.19 5.68
C TYR A 584 38.45 -12.67 7.07
N GLU A 585 39.63 -13.27 7.10
CA GLU A 585 40.33 -13.60 8.33
C GLU A 585 41.41 -12.59 8.70
N ALA A 586 41.59 -11.52 7.90
CA ALA A 586 42.47 -10.43 8.29
C ALA A 586 41.98 -9.75 9.58
N PRO A 587 42.87 -9.17 10.41
CA PRO A 587 42.57 -8.77 11.79
C PRO A 587 41.35 -7.86 11.94
N TYR A 588 41.27 -6.77 11.17
CA TYR A 588 40.16 -5.81 11.28
C TYR A 588 38.87 -6.40 10.72
N THR A 589 38.95 -7.10 9.58
CA THR A 589 37.80 -7.74 8.94
C THR A 589 37.18 -8.79 9.86
N ARG A 590 38.02 -9.62 10.49
CA ARG A 590 37.57 -10.67 11.42
C ARG A 590 36.87 -10.07 12.63
N GLU A 591 37.41 -8.98 13.17
CA GLU A 591 36.86 -8.29 14.34
C GLU A 591 35.48 -7.68 14.04
N ILE A 592 35.38 -6.84 12.99
CA ILE A 592 34.12 -6.20 12.62
C ILE A 592 33.05 -7.23 12.20
N ARG A 593 33.46 -8.30 11.50
CA ARG A 593 32.57 -9.39 11.11
C ARG A 593 32.01 -10.13 12.33
N ARG A 594 32.81 -10.36 13.38
CA ARG A 594 32.32 -10.99 14.62
C ARG A 594 31.28 -10.14 15.34
N GLU A 595 31.39 -8.81 15.31
CA GLU A 595 30.38 -7.92 15.89
C GLU A 595 29.10 -7.87 15.05
N ILE A 596 29.21 -7.82 13.73
CA ILE A 596 28.08 -7.57 12.82
C ILE A 596 27.38 -8.85 12.36
N PHE A 597 28.12 -9.92 12.12
CA PHE A 597 27.64 -11.19 11.58
C PHE A 597 28.17 -12.38 12.38
N PRO A 598 28.00 -12.44 13.71
CA PRO A 598 28.55 -13.49 14.57
C PRO A 598 28.34 -14.88 13.99
N LYS A 599 29.33 -15.75 14.26
CA LYS A 599 29.31 -17.14 13.83
C LYS A 599 28.01 -17.79 14.30
N ASP A 600 27.44 -18.63 13.45
CA ASP A 600 26.19 -19.37 13.70
C ASP A 600 24.90 -18.52 13.71
N ARG A 601 24.99 -17.21 13.41
CA ARG A 601 23.80 -16.35 13.24
C ARG A 601 22.85 -16.85 12.14
N ILE A 602 23.39 -17.42 11.07
CA ILE A 602 22.60 -17.96 9.96
C ILE A 602 22.86 -19.45 9.89
N THR A 603 21.78 -20.24 9.94
CA THR A 603 21.83 -21.69 9.78
C THR A 603 20.94 -22.10 8.61
N PHE A 604 21.45 -22.89 7.67
CA PHE A 604 20.64 -23.48 6.60
C PHE A 604 20.19 -24.89 6.98
N LYS A 605 18.93 -25.20 6.68
CA LYS A 605 18.28 -26.49 6.93
C LYS A 605 17.42 -26.89 5.73
N GLU A 606 17.25 -28.19 5.56
CA GLU A 606 16.35 -28.71 4.54
C GLU A 606 14.90 -28.39 4.89
N LEU A 607 14.10 -28.06 3.88
CA LEU A 607 12.67 -27.87 4.06
C LEU A 607 12.06 -29.16 4.60
N PRO A 608 11.28 -29.08 5.69
CA PRO A 608 10.67 -30.26 6.29
C PRO A 608 9.74 -30.95 5.29
N VAL A 609 9.94 -32.25 5.09
CA VAL A 609 9.16 -33.07 4.13
C VAL A 609 7.83 -33.52 4.76
N SER A 610 7.72 -33.49 6.09
CA SER A 610 6.52 -33.88 6.83
C SER A 610 6.28 -33.03 8.08
N ASP A 611 5.05 -32.98 8.56
CA ASP A 611 4.69 -32.30 9.81
C ASP A 611 5.54 -32.79 11.01
N ALA A 612 5.87 -34.08 11.06
CA ALA A 612 6.72 -34.65 12.11
C ALA A 612 8.17 -34.14 12.06
N SER A 613 8.68 -33.86 10.86
CA SER A 613 10.08 -33.40 10.69
C SER A 613 10.33 -32.01 11.26
N TYR A 614 9.31 -31.15 11.36
CA TYR A 614 9.44 -29.87 12.04
C TYR A 614 9.85 -30.00 13.51
N TYR A 615 9.36 -31.01 14.22
CA TYR A 615 9.50 -31.10 15.67
C TYR A 615 10.64 -31.99 16.14
N ASN A 616 11.14 -32.84 15.25
CA ASN A 616 12.35 -33.61 15.50
C ASN A 616 13.62 -32.78 15.19
N ASP A 617 13.47 -31.62 14.56
CA ASP A 617 14.59 -30.71 14.32
C ASP A 617 14.94 -29.93 15.59
N GLU A 618 16.17 -30.10 16.07
CA GLU A 618 16.68 -29.44 17.28
C GLU A 618 16.61 -27.91 17.20
N VAL A 619 16.74 -27.33 16.00
CA VAL A 619 16.67 -25.88 15.79
C VAL A 619 15.25 -25.38 15.99
N MET A 620 14.25 -26.14 15.53
CA MET A 620 12.85 -25.81 15.78
C MET A 620 12.49 -25.95 17.25
N VAL A 621 12.96 -26.99 17.93
CA VAL A 621 12.76 -27.17 19.39
C VAL A 621 13.42 -26.04 20.17
N ARG A 622 14.62 -25.60 19.76
CA ARG A 622 15.29 -24.43 20.33
C ARG A 622 14.50 -23.16 20.08
N ALA A 623 13.99 -22.96 18.87
CA ALA A 623 13.27 -21.75 18.49
C ALA A 623 11.94 -21.63 19.23
N LEU A 624 11.19 -22.73 19.38
CA LEU A 624 9.87 -22.79 20.00
C LEU A 624 9.91 -22.90 21.54
N ARG A 625 10.73 -22.08 22.19
CA ARG A 625 10.72 -21.89 23.66
C ARG A 625 9.88 -20.67 24.02
N GLU A 626 9.24 -20.69 25.18
CA GLU A 626 8.35 -19.62 25.65
C GLU A 626 9.10 -18.30 25.89
N GLU A 627 10.39 -18.37 26.25
CA GLU A 627 11.24 -17.19 26.43
C GLU A 627 11.61 -16.46 25.11
N ASN A 628 11.46 -17.12 23.96
CA ASN A 628 11.92 -16.59 22.69
C ASN A 628 10.85 -15.71 22.03
N ILE A 629 11.32 -14.64 21.39
CA ILE A 629 10.53 -13.92 20.39
C ILE A 629 10.73 -14.62 19.07
N ILE A 630 9.65 -15.11 18.48
CA ILE A 630 9.70 -15.89 17.24
C ILE A 630 9.09 -15.11 16.10
N THR A 631 9.78 -15.05 14.97
CA THR A 631 9.24 -14.49 13.74
C THR A 631 9.43 -15.48 12.60
N ALA A 632 8.33 -16.02 12.08
CA ALA A 632 8.33 -16.98 11.00
C ALA A 632 7.90 -16.32 9.68
N TYR A 633 8.70 -16.49 8.64
CA TYR A 633 8.45 -16.02 7.27
C TYR A 633 8.31 -17.22 6.34
N PHE A 634 7.19 -17.33 5.65
CA PHE A 634 6.94 -18.32 4.60
C PHE A 634 7.07 -17.64 3.24
N CYS A 635 8.25 -17.76 2.62
CA CYS A 635 8.68 -17.13 1.38
C CYS A 635 8.80 -18.14 0.21
N LEU A 636 7.96 -19.17 0.20
CA LEU A 636 7.85 -20.08 -0.94
C LEU A 636 7.20 -19.34 -2.13
N GLU A 637 7.80 -19.45 -3.32
CA GLU A 637 7.33 -18.75 -4.53
C GLU A 637 5.93 -19.21 -4.97
N ASP A 638 5.60 -20.48 -4.73
CA ASP A 638 4.26 -21.02 -4.92
C ASP A 638 3.40 -20.76 -3.67
N ALA A 639 2.39 -19.90 -3.81
CA ALA A 639 1.52 -19.50 -2.70
C ALA A 639 0.70 -20.68 -2.11
N LEU A 640 0.31 -21.67 -2.93
CA LEU A 640 -0.42 -22.85 -2.45
C LEU A 640 0.49 -23.75 -1.64
N ARG A 641 1.73 -23.96 -2.11
CA ARG A 641 2.75 -24.68 -1.37
C ARG A 641 3.10 -23.96 -0.08
N GLY A 642 3.29 -22.63 -0.14
CA GLY A 642 3.47 -21.77 1.03
C GLY A 642 2.38 -21.98 2.08
N ALA A 643 1.12 -21.92 1.66
CA ALA A 643 -0.04 -22.16 2.53
C ALA A 643 -0.07 -23.59 3.11
N ALA A 644 0.36 -24.61 2.36
CA ALA A 644 0.41 -26.00 2.85
C ALA A 644 1.47 -26.19 3.95
N TYR A 645 2.70 -25.68 3.74
CA TYR A 645 3.76 -25.71 4.76
C TYR A 645 3.34 -24.94 6.01
N LEU A 646 2.75 -23.76 5.80
CA LEU A 646 2.21 -22.97 6.88
C LEU A 646 1.15 -23.75 7.65
N HIS A 647 0.18 -24.36 6.98
CA HIS A 647 -0.87 -25.16 7.61
C HIS A 647 -0.30 -26.30 8.48
N GLY A 648 0.69 -27.04 7.99
CA GLY A 648 1.40 -28.08 8.76
C GLY A 648 2.07 -27.52 10.02
N PHE A 649 2.71 -26.35 9.90
CA PHE A 649 3.28 -25.62 11.03
C PHE A 649 2.21 -25.14 12.03
N LEU A 650 1.07 -24.62 11.55
CA LEU A 650 0.00 -24.07 12.38
C LEU A 650 -0.67 -25.14 13.27
N GLY A 651 -0.93 -26.33 12.72
CA GLY A 651 -1.73 -27.37 13.37
C GLY A 651 -1.19 -27.86 14.72
N LYS A 652 0.09 -27.58 15.02
CA LYS A 652 0.78 -28.03 16.22
C LYS A 652 1.15 -26.89 17.17
N ILE A 653 1.41 -25.68 16.66
CA ILE A 653 1.63 -24.50 17.51
C ILE A 653 0.33 -24.01 18.17
N ALA A 654 -0.83 -24.33 17.60
CA ALA A 654 -2.14 -23.96 18.14
C ALA A 654 -2.40 -24.41 19.59
N LEU A 655 -1.61 -25.37 20.09
CA LEU A 655 -1.75 -25.94 21.43
C LEU A 655 -0.95 -25.18 22.51
N ARG A 656 -0.10 -24.22 22.13
CA ARG A 656 0.79 -23.50 23.06
C ARG A 656 0.77 -22.00 22.79
N ASN A 657 0.97 -21.21 23.84
CA ASN A 657 1.09 -19.77 23.72
C ASN A 657 2.56 -19.42 23.47
N PHE A 658 2.88 -19.06 22.23
CA PHE A 658 4.21 -18.57 21.86
C PHE A 658 4.15 -17.08 21.54
N ASN A 659 5.21 -16.35 21.88
CA ASN A 659 5.40 -14.97 21.43
C ASN A 659 5.84 -14.97 19.95
N MET A 660 4.89 -15.18 19.04
CA MET A 660 5.17 -15.47 17.63
C MET A 660 4.47 -14.52 16.66
N GLN A 661 5.15 -14.13 15.58
CA GLN A 661 4.56 -13.53 14.39
C GLN A 661 4.76 -14.45 13.19
N ILE A 662 3.74 -14.53 12.34
CA ILE A 662 3.78 -15.37 11.15
C ILE A 662 3.46 -14.52 9.92
N PHE A 663 4.36 -14.56 8.96
CA PHE A 663 4.26 -13.85 7.69
C PHE A 663 4.26 -14.86 6.56
N SER A 664 3.34 -14.73 5.61
CA SER A 664 3.31 -15.57 4.41
C SER A 664 3.33 -14.73 3.16
N TYR A 665 4.34 -14.94 2.32
CA TYR A 665 4.42 -14.36 1.01
C TYR A 665 3.30 -14.94 0.15
N CYS A 666 2.50 -14.06 -0.45
CA CYS A 666 1.33 -14.45 -1.24
C CYS A 666 1.15 -13.45 -2.38
N ASN A 667 1.67 -13.81 -3.56
CA ASN A 667 1.57 -13.01 -4.77
C ASN A 667 0.38 -13.47 -5.64
N LEU A 668 -0.83 -13.08 -5.23
CA LEU A 668 -2.05 -13.35 -5.99
C LEU A 668 -2.52 -12.10 -6.74
N ALA A 669 -2.98 -12.29 -7.96
CA ALA A 669 -3.52 -11.19 -8.78
C ALA A 669 -4.93 -10.76 -8.34
N ASP A 670 -5.69 -11.64 -7.70
CA ASP A 670 -7.05 -11.37 -7.21
C ASP A 670 -7.04 -11.05 -5.70
N GLU A 671 -7.40 -9.82 -5.37
CA GLU A 671 -7.53 -9.35 -3.98
C GLU A 671 -8.53 -10.19 -3.18
N SER A 672 -9.61 -10.66 -3.83
CA SER A 672 -10.62 -11.45 -3.14
C SER A 672 -10.10 -12.82 -2.73
N GLU A 673 -9.22 -13.44 -3.53
CA GLU A 673 -8.57 -14.69 -3.18
C GLU A 673 -7.59 -14.48 -2.02
N PHE A 674 -6.80 -13.41 -2.06
CA PHE A 674 -5.91 -13.05 -0.95
C PHE A 674 -6.67 -12.88 0.37
N GLU A 675 -7.77 -12.11 0.38
CA GLU A 675 -8.58 -11.95 1.58
C GLU A 675 -9.17 -13.28 2.07
N ASN A 676 -9.60 -14.15 1.15
CA ASN A 676 -10.14 -15.46 1.52
C ASN A 676 -9.07 -16.36 2.15
N ILE A 677 -7.84 -16.36 1.62
CA ILE A 677 -6.72 -17.13 2.20
C ILE A 677 -6.34 -16.56 3.57
N SER A 678 -6.22 -15.24 3.68
CA SER A 678 -5.95 -14.55 4.94
C SER A 678 -7.00 -14.94 5.99
N HIS A 679 -8.28 -14.86 5.62
CA HIS A 679 -9.39 -15.23 6.48
C HIS A 679 -9.36 -16.71 6.88
N MET A 680 -9.07 -17.61 5.95
CA MET A 680 -8.97 -19.05 6.21
C MET A 680 -7.85 -19.37 7.20
N LEU A 681 -6.66 -18.80 7.00
CA LEU A 681 -5.49 -19.05 7.85
C LEU A 681 -5.69 -18.47 9.26
N ASN A 682 -6.16 -17.22 9.35
CA ASN A 682 -6.41 -16.58 10.64
C ASN A 682 -7.56 -17.21 11.44
N ARG A 683 -8.53 -17.83 10.76
CA ARG A 683 -9.58 -18.60 11.45
C ARG A 683 -9.04 -19.83 12.17
N GLN A 684 -7.90 -20.38 11.73
CA GLN A 684 -7.24 -21.51 12.40
C GLN A 684 -6.49 -21.07 13.67
N LEU A 685 -5.96 -19.84 13.68
CA LEU A 685 -5.23 -19.26 14.82
C LEU A 685 -5.75 -17.86 15.17
N PRO A 686 -6.87 -17.76 15.91
CA PRO A 686 -7.47 -16.46 16.23
C PRO A 686 -6.60 -15.56 17.13
N TYR A 687 -5.50 -16.08 17.67
CA TYR A 687 -4.60 -15.38 18.60
C TYR A 687 -3.19 -15.13 18.02
N THR A 688 -2.81 -15.85 16.96
CA THR A 688 -1.52 -15.67 16.27
C THR A 688 -1.80 -15.26 14.83
N PRO A 689 -1.84 -13.96 14.52
CA PRO A 689 -2.15 -13.49 13.17
C PRO A 689 -1.15 -14.05 12.16
N VAL A 690 -1.69 -14.58 11.08
CA VAL A 690 -0.96 -14.82 9.85
C VAL A 690 -1.11 -13.59 8.98
N ILE A 691 -0.01 -12.89 8.77
CA ILE A 691 0.05 -11.69 7.93
C ILE A 691 0.50 -12.11 6.54
N LEU A 692 -0.41 -12.00 5.58
CA LEU A 692 -0.06 -12.16 4.17
C LEU A 692 0.64 -10.89 3.66
N PHE A 693 1.71 -11.05 2.88
CA PHE A 693 2.44 -9.93 2.28
C PHE A 693 2.87 -10.22 0.84
N GLY A 694 3.32 -9.18 0.13
CA GLY A 694 3.82 -9.30 -1.24
C GLY A 694 2.79 -9.12 -2.34
N GLN A 695 1.64 -8.50 -2.05
CA GLN A 695 0.66 -8.13 -3.09
C GLN A 695 1.28 -7.13 -4.07
N LEU A 696 1.60 -7.60 -5.27
CA LEU A 696 2.11 -6.73 -6.33
C LEU A 696 1.11 -5.65 -6.76
N VAL A 697 -0.19 -5.85 -6.52
CA VAL A 697 -1.24 -4.86 -6.80
C VAL A 697 -0.97 -3.56 -6.05
N ASP A 698 -0.63 -3.65 -4.77
CA ASP A 698 -0.40 -2.49 -3.92
C ASP A 698 0.89 -1.76 -4.30
N GLU A 699 1.93 -2.50 -4.68
CA GLU A 699 3.16 -1.93 -5.21
C GLU A 699 2.93 -1.21 -6.54
N CYS A 700 2.14 -1.82 -7.43
CA CYS A 700 1.76 -1.20 -8.69
C CYS A 700 0.91 0.06 -8.49
N ARG A 701 0.04 0.10 -7.47
CA ARG A 701 -0.72 1.32 -7.08
C ARG A 701 0.20 2.41 -6.57
N ALA A 702 1.15 2.07 -5.70
CA ALA A 702 2.11 3.03 -5.17
C ALA A 702 2.96 3.63 -6.31
N LEU A 703 3.44 2.78 -7.24
CA LEU A 703 4.16 3.22 -8.43
C LEU A 703 3.31 4.11 -9.34
N ALA A 704 2.06 3.72 -9.61
CA ALA A 704 1.16 4.47 -10.49
C ALA A 704 0.82 5.87 -9.95
N LYS A 705 0.71 6.03 -8.63
CA LYS A 705 0.51 7.33 -7.97
C LYS A 705 1.78 8.19 -7.96
N GLY A 706 2.93 7.63 -8.32
CA GLY A 706 4.21 8.32 -8.27
C GLY A 706 4.61 8.69 -6.84
N ASN A 707 4.19 7.90 -5.84
CA ASN A 707 4.44 8.19 -4.43
C ASN A 707 5.95 8.22 -4.15
N ALA A 708 6.52 9.43 -4.16
CA ALA A 708 7.89 9.74 -3.75
C ALA A 708 8.10 9.56 -2.23
N THR A 709 7.03 9.29 -1.47
CA THR A 709 7.05 9.23 0.00
C THR A 709 8.02 8.20 0.58
N ILE A 710 8.30 7.11 -0.14
CA ILE A 710 9.29 6.11 0.30
C ILE A 710 10.74 6.65 0.30
N ASP A 711 11.01 7.62 -0.56
CA ASP A 711 12.32 8.23 -0.72
C ASP A 711 12.43 9.58 0.02
N ASP A 712 11.34 10.10 0.62
CA ASP A 712 11.35 11.40 1.32
C ASP A 712 12.23 11.38 2.58
N LEU A 713 12.10 10.36 3.45
CA LEU A 713 12.99 10.22 4.61
C LEU A 713 14.46 9.98 4.21
N PRO A 714 14.78 9.06 3.29
CA PRO A 714 16.12 8.92 2.74
C PRO A 714 16.70 10.22 2.15
N ALA A 715 15.87 11.01 1.45
CA ALA A 715 16.28 12.29 0.88
C ALA A 715 16.64 13.31 1.97
N LEU A 716 15.88 13.35 3.07
CA LEU A 716 16.19 14.20 4.22
C LEU A 716 17.52 13.80 4.88
N ILE A 717 17.76 12.50 5.05
CA ILE A 717 19.04 12.01 5.60
C ILE A 717 20.20 12.42 4.68
N ASN A 718 20.02 12.30 3.36
CA ASN A 718 21.04 12.75 2.42
C ASN A 718 21.32 14.25 2.54
N LEU A 719 20.28 15.08 2.55
CA LEU A 719 20.40 16.53 2.68
C LEU A 719 21.11 16.91 4.00
N TRP A 720 20.78 16.20 5.08
CA TRP A 720 21.43 16.37 6.39
C TRP A 720 22.94 16.16 6.31
N TYR A 721 23.41 15.14 5.58
CA TYR A 721 24.85 14.90 5.39
C TYR A 721 25.51 15.85 4.38
N ALA A 722 24.81 16.23 3.31
CA ALA A 722 25.37 17.01 2.21
C ALA A 722 25.49 18.50 2.54
N SER A 723 24.49 19.05 3.23
CA SER A 723 24.39 20.48 3.49
C SER A 723 23.60 20.71 4.78
N MET A 724 24.18 20.29 5.92
CA MET A 724 23.58 20.54 7.23
C MET A 724 23.44 22.05 7.47
N ARG A 725 22.27 22.61 7.11
CA ARG A 725 21.83 23.92 7.58
C ARG A 725 21.65 23.88 9.09
N ASP A 726 21.62 25.06 9.71
CA ASP A 726 21.38 25.16 11.15
C ASP A 726 20.11 24.42 11.57
N LYS A 727 20.14 23.79 12.76
CA LYS A 727 19.02 23.00 13.29
C LYS A 727 17.74 23.83 13.42
N THR A 728 17.85 25.11 13.74
CA THR A 728 16.73 26.04 13.85
C THR A 728 16.04 26.21 12.48
N TYR A 729 16.83 26.28 11.41
CA TYR A 729 16.32 26.40 10.06
C TYR A 729 15.48 25.18 9.63
N TRP A 730 15.86 23.96 10.05
CA TRP A 730 15.05 22.76 9.81
C TRP A 730 13.69 22.82 10.51
N LYS A 731 13.65 23.40 11.71
CA LYS A 731 12.41 23.58 12.49
C LYS A 731 11.49 24.63 11.87
N GLU A 732 12.06 25.75 11.43
CA GLU A 732 11.33 26.92 10.92
C GLU A 732 10.88 26.78 9.45
N HIS A 733 11.61 26.01 8.62
CA HIS A 733 11.38 25.92 7.18
C HIS A 733 11.16 24.49 6.63
N PRO A 734 10.30 23.65 7.24
CA PRO A 734 10.17 22.24 6.88
C PRO A 734 9.74 21.99 5.42
N LYS A 735 8.90 22.86 4.84
CA LYS A 735 8.46 22.72 3.44
C LYS A 735 9.59 22.98 2.45
N GLU A 736 10.43 23.98 2.71
CA GLU A 736 11.60 24.28 1.88
C GLU A 736 12.64 23.16 1.97
N ILE A 737 12.90 22.67 3.18
CA ILE A 737 13.82 21.54 3.40
C ILE A 737 13.38 20.29 2.61
N MET A 738 12.09 19.94 2.64
CA MET A 738 11.59 18.80 1.87
C MET A 738 11.77 19.01 0.36
N GLN A 739 11.56 20.23 -0.14
CA GLN A 739 11.80 20.55 -1.55
C GLN A 739 13.27 20.40 -1.93
N LEU A 740 14.18 20.97 -1.13
CA LEU A 740 15.62 20.85 -1.33
C LEU A 740 16.09 19.39 -1.29
N ALA A 741 15.58 18.61 -0.33
CA ALA A 741 15.90 17.20 -0.19
C ALA A 741 15.52 16.41 -1.45
N ARG A 742 14.32 16.64 -1.99
CA ARG A 742 13.85 15.98 -3.23
C ARG A 742 14.68 16.39 -4.45
N ASP A 743 15.05 17.66 -4.57
CA ASP A 743 15.85 18.17 -5.68
C ASP A 743 17.27 17.56 -5.66
N GLU A 744 17.93 17.53 -4.50
CA GLU A 744 19.22 16.87 -4.34
C GLU A 744 19.13 15.36 -4.58
N TRP A 745 18.09 14.71 -4.04
CA TRP A 745 17.86 13.28 -4.19
C TRP A 745 17.86 12.86 -5.65
N GLU A 746 17.27 13.64 -6.55
CA GLU A 746 17.21 13.25 -7.97
C GLU A 746 18.57 13.14 -8.63
N THR A 747 19.54 13.97 -8.20
CA THR A 747 20.92 13.98 -8.74
C THR A 747 21.83 12.92 -8.11
N LEU A 748 21.42 12.36 -6.97
CA LEU A 748 22.22 11.42 -6.20
C LEU A 748 22.40 10.08 -6.93
N SER A 749 23.62 9.53 -6.85
CA SER A 749 23.93 8.21 -7.43
C SER A 749 23.14 7.10 -6.75
N TYR A 750 22.92 6.00 -7.46
CA TYR A 750 22.15 4.87 -6.94
C TYR A 750 22.72 4.32 -5.62
N THR A 751 24.05 4.13 -5.53
CA THR A 751 24.69 3.61 -4.32
C THR A 751 24.45 4.50 -3.10
N TYR A 752 24.48 5.82 -3.27
CA TYR A 752 24.20 6.75 -2.17
C TYR A 752 22.71 6.77 -1.81
N LYS A 753 21.81 6.71 -2.80
CA LYS A 753 20.36 6.55 -2.53
C LYS A 753 20.09 5.30 -1.71
N GLU A 754 20.73 4.19 -2.07
CA GLU A 754 20.57 2.92 -1.39
C GLU A 754 21.09 2.94 0.04
N SER A 755 22.26 3.56 0.28
CA SER A 755 22.78 3.73 1.64
C SER A 755 21.84 4.58 2.52
N ASN A 756 21.31 5.69 1.98
CA ASN A 756 20.35 6.53 2.70
C ASN A 756 19.00 5.84 2.94
N ARG A 757 18.55 4.98 2.02
CA ARG A 757 17.35 4.15 2.20
C ARG A 757 17.50 3.18 3.36
N ARG A 758 18.64 2.48 3.44
CA ARG A 758 18.95 1.56 4.54
C ARG A 758 19.03 2.32 5.87
N ALA A 759 19.65 3.50 5.86
CA ALA A 759 19.73 4.38 7.03
C ALA A 759 18.33 4.84 7.49
N ALA A 760 17.44 5.20 6.54
CA ALA A 760 16.05 5.58 6.82
C ALA A 760 15.23 4.43 7.41
N ASP A 761 15.34 3.23 6.85
CA ASP A 761 14.62 2.06 7.37
C ASP A 761 15.08 1.72 8.80
N HIS A 762 16.37 1.94 9.08
CA HIS A 762 16.96 1.68 10.40
C HIS A 762 16.58 2.71 11.47
N ILE A 763 16.10 3.91 11.10
CA ILE A 763 15.57 4.88 12.07
C ILE A 763 14.44 4.27 12.89
N TRP A 764 13.56 3.49 12.26
CA TRP A 764 12.43 2.86 12.94
C TRP A 764 12.85 1.80 13.95
N VAL A 765 13.97 1.13 13.69
CA VAL A 765 14.57 0.19 14.63
C VAL A 765 15.16 0.93 15.82
N LYS A 766 15.91 2.02 15.57
CA LYS A 766 16.54 2.85 16.60
C LYS A 766 15.51 3.49 17.53
N LEU A 767 14.40 3.99 17.00
CA LEU A 767 13.32 4.58 17.82
C LEU A 767 12.73 3.61 18.84
N ARG A 768 12.73 2.30 18.56
CA ARG A 768 12.23 1.28 19.49
C ARG A 768 13.10 1.10 20.72
N TYR A 769 14.39 1.44 20.66
CA TYR A 769 15.25 1.47 21.84
C TYR A 769 15.05 2.71 22.70
N THR A 770 14.24 3.67 22.23
CA THR A 770 13.91 4.88 22.95
C THR A 770 12.55 4.77 23.62
N ALA A 771 12.26 5.68 24.55
CA ALA A 771 10.91 5.82 25.12
C ALA A 771 9.92 6.53 24.17
N TYR A 772 10.37 6.94 22.98
CA TYR A 772 9.62 7.72 22.02
C TYR A 772 9.19 6.85 20.82
N SER A 773 7.91 6.54 20.78
CA SER A 773 7.25 6.04 19.57
C SER A 773 7.09 7.16 18.54
N LEU A 774 6.78 6.80 17.29
CA LEU A 774 6.45 7.79 16.26
C LEU A 774 5.26 8.68 16.67
N GLN A 775 4.23 8.11 17.31
CA GLN A 775 3.06 8.88 17.73
C GLN A 775 3.38 9.87 18.84
N ARG A 776 4.20 9.47 19.82
CA ARG A 776 4.69 10.37 20.87
C ARG A 776 5.51 11.51 20.30
N ILE A 777 6.33 11.23 19.29
CA ILE A 777 7.09 12.26 18.59
C ILE A 777 6.12 13.24 17.89
N LYS A 778 5.12 12.75 17.15
CA LYS A 778 4.12 13.62 16.52
C LYS A 778 3.38 14.49 17.54
N GLN A 779 2.91 13.89 18.63
CA GLN A 779 2.23 14.61 19.71
C GLN A 779 3.13 15.68 20.33
N ALA A 780 4.38 15.34 20.62
CA ALA A 780 5.35 16.27 21.17
C ALA A 780 5.66 17.44 20.22
N LEU A 781 5.66 17.20 18.91
CA LEU A 781 5.86 18.24 17.90
C LEU A 781 4.65 19.18 17.77
N THR A 782 3.43 18.68 18.00
CA THR A 782 2.20 19.51 17.96
C THR A 782 1.95 20.32 19.22
N ALA A 783 2.58 19.96 20.34
CA ALA A 783 2.46 20.68 21.60
C ALA A 783 3.74 21.50 21.84
N ASP A 784 3.60 22.83 21.80
CA ASP A 784 4.71 23.79 21.81
C ASP A 784 5.73 23.51 22.94
N ASP A 785 5.24 23.28 24.17
CA ASP A 785 6.08 23.05 25.36
C ASP A 785 6.85 21.71 25.32
N THR A 786 6.30 20.68 24.70
CA THR A 786 6.92 19.35 24.62
C THR A 786 7.88 19.18 23.45
N SER A 787 7.78 20.07 22.45
CA SER A 787 8.65 20.02 21.27
C SER A 787 10.12 20.21 21.66
N ALA A 788 10.41 21.14 22.57
CA ALA A 788 11.76 21.40 23.07
C ALA A 788 12.36 20.16 23.75
N ILE A 789 11.59 19.52 24.65
CA ILE A 789 12.00 18.31 25.39
C ILE A 789 12.38 17.17 24.43
N LEU A 790 11.63 17.00 23.34
CA LEU A 790 11.93 16.00 22.33
C LEU A 790 13.28 16.26 21.64
N PHE A 791 13.54 17.49 21.21
CA PHE A 791 14.82 17.84 20.58
C PHE A 791 15.99 17.71 21.56
N GLU A 792 15.77 18.04 22.84
CA GLU A 792 16.75 17.86 23.91
C GLU A 792 17.02 16.38 24.21
N TYR A 793 16.00 15.51 24.18
CA TYR A 793 16.16 14.08 24.43
C TYR A 793 17.11 13.42 23.42
N PHE A 794 17.00 13.80 22.15
CA PHE A 794 17.89 13.33 21.08
C PHE A 794 19.17 14.18 20.96
N SER A 795 19.49 15.02 21.94
CA SER A 795 20.71 15.84 21.95
C SER A 795 21.65 15.40 23.08
N MET A 796 22.83 14.91 22.70
CA MET A 796 23.87 14.53 23.66
C MET A 796 24.30 15.69 24.57
N GLU A 797 24.30 16.92 24.04
CA GLU A 797 24.71 18.12 24.79
C GLU A 797 23.64 18.57 25.78
N ALA A 798 22.37 18.46 25.41
CA ALA A 798 21.26 18.93 26.24
C ALA A 798 20.81 17.91 27.30
N ASN A 799 21.03 16.61 27.07
CA ASN A 799 20.63 15.56 28.00
C ASN A 799 21.76 14.55 28.28
N PRO A 800 22.69 14.86 29.20
CA PRO A 800 23.80 13.98 29.55
C PRO A 800 23.36 12.60 30.09
N ALA A 801 22.19 12.51 30.71
CA ALA A 801 21.67 11.24 31.23
C ALA A 801 21.33 10.24 30.10
N SER A 802 21.02 10.75 28.90
CA SER A 802 20.74 9.93 27.70
C SER A 802 21.99 9.56 26.92
N ARG A 803 23.20 10.00 27.32
CA ARG A 803 24.45 9.75 26.59
C ARG A 803 24.74 8.27 26.32
N PRO A 804 24.53 7.31 27.26
CA PRO A 804 24.75 5.89 26.98
C PRO A 804 23.83 5.35 25.88
N LEU A 805 22.56 5.74 25.90
CA LEU A 805 21.60 5.38 24.85
C LEU A 805 22.00 6.01 23.51
N PHE A 806 22.42 7.27 23.52
CA PHE A 806 22.84 7.97 22.31
C PHE A 806 24.05 7.34 21.64
N GLU A 807 25.07 6.94 22.42
CA GLU A 807 26.23 6.20 21.91
C GLU A 807 25.85 4.79 21.42
N LEU A 808 24.91 4.11 22.10
CA LEU A 808 24.37 2.83 21.63
C LEU A 808 23.70 2.98 20.25
N LEU A 809 22.86 4.00 20.07
CA LEU A 809 22.19 4.25 18.79
C LEU A 809 23.17 4.65 17.68
N SER A 810 24.21 5.40 18.02
CA SER A 810 25.29 5.78 17.08
C SER A 810 26.10 4.55 16.66
N LYS A 811 26.45 3.68 17.62
CA LYS A 811 27.12 2.39 17.35
C LYS A 811 26.26 1.48 16.47
N ALA A 812 24.95 1.41 16.73
CA ALA A 812 24.01 0.66 15.90
C ALA A 812 23.98 1.17 14.46
N GLU A 813 24.01 2.48 14.25
CA GLU A 813 24.09 3.06 12.90
C GLU A 813 25.39 2.68 12.19
N GLN A 814 26.53 2.77 12.88
CA GLN A 814 27.80 2.32 12.32
C GLN A 814 27.79 0.83 11.97
N HIS A 815 27.20 -0.02 12.82
CA HIS A 815 27.06 -1.45 12.53
C HIS A 815 26.20 -1.70 11.29
N ARG A 816 25.08 -0.96 11.14
CA ARG A 816 24.25 -1.02 9.93
C ARG A 816 25.00 -0.56 8.69
N TRP A 817 25.81 0.50 8.78
CA TRP A 817 26.65 0.97 7.68
C TRP A 817 27.73 -0.05 7.30
N CYS A 818 28.44 -0.59 8.29
CA CYS A 818 29.43 -1.64 8.07
C CYS A 818 28.80 -2.91 7.48
N ALA A 819 27.61 -3.32 7.94
CA ALA A 819 26.87 -4.45 7.37
C ALA A 819 26.57 -4.23 5.89
N GLU A 820 26.09 -3.04 5.52
CA GLU A 820 25.90 -2.65 4.12
C GLU A 820 27.19 -2.79 3.31
N LYS A 821 28.30 -2.25 3.81
CA LYS A 821 29.57 -2.27 3.07
C LYS A 821 30.12 -3.68 2.92
N LEU A 822 30.13 -4.49 3.98
CA LEU A 822 30.59 -5.87 3.95
C LEU A 822 29.74 -6.73 3.01
N LEU A 823 28.41 -6.59 3.02
CA LEU A 823 27.52 -7.30 2.10
C LEU A 823 27.71 -6.86 0.64
N ASN A 824 28.09 -5.61 0.41
CA ASN A 824 28.48 -5.10 -0.91
C ASN A 824 29.92 -5.47 -1.31
N GLY A 825 30.60 -6.32 -0.54
CA GLY A 825 31.94 -6.83 -0.82
C GLY A 825 33.08 -5.88 -0.46
N PHE A 826 32.82 -4.85 0.37
CA PHE A 826 33.89 -3.99 0.86
C PHE A 826 34.70 -4.66 1.97
N LEU A 827 35.98 -4.32 2.04
CA LEU A 827 36.91 -4.73 3.09
C LEU A 827 37.56 -3.51 3.78
N PRO A 828 38.01 -3.65 5.04
CA PRO A 828 38.80 -2.64 5.74
C PRO A 828 40.10 -2.34 4.99
N LEU A 829 40.38 -1.05 4.79
CA LEU A 829 41.63 -0.62 4.16
C LEU A 829 42.85 -0.92 5.03
N GLN A 830 42.68 -1.08 6.34
CA GLN A 830 43.75 -1.40 7.29
C GLN A 830 44.35 -2.79 7.08
N ASP A 831 43.54 -3.74 6.59
CA ASP A 831 43.99 -5.10 6.31
C ASP A 831 44.76 -5.21 4.98
N TYR A 832 44.69 -4.17 4.14
CA TYR A 832 45.34 -4.17 2.84
C TYR A 832 46.81 -3.80 2.94
N ASP A 833 47.74 -4.73 2.69
CA ASP A 833 49.18 -4.46 2.55
C ASP A 833 49.80 -3.62 3.70
N SER A 834 49.62 -4.08 4.95
CA SER A 834 50.08 -3.37 6.15
C SER A 834 51.59 -3.09 6.19
N SER A 835 52.38 -3.71 5.30
CA SER A 835 53.82 -3.49 5.17
C SER A 835 54.22 -2.18 4.49
N LYS A 836 53.35 -1.59 3.66
CA LYS A 836 53.71 -0.43 2.83
C LYS A 836 53.54 0.93 3.49
N GLU A 837 52.56 1.04 4.39
CA GLU A 837 52.13 2.33 4.93
C GLU A 837 51.38 2.09 6.25
N ASP A 838 51.69 2.87 7.27
CA ASP A 838 51.02 2.77 8.56
C ASP A 838 49.56 3.29 8.48
N VAL A 839 48.73 2.86 9.44
CA VAL A 839 47.29 3.15 9.45
C VAL A 839 47.00 4.65 9.57
N GLU A 840 47.81 5.40 10.32
CA GLU A 840 47.59 6.84 10.54
C GLU A 840 47.85 7.64 9.26
N THR A 841 48.94 7.32 8.56
CA THR A 841 49.23 7.90 7.24
C THR A 841 48.10 7.62 6.26
N ARG A 842 47.54 6.39 6.24
CA ARG A 842 46.39 6.07 5.38
C ARG A 842 45.14 6.87 5.71
N ILE A 843 44.82 7.02 7.00
CA ILE A 843 43.67 7.83 7.44
C ILE A 843 43.85 9.27 6.96
N LYS A 844 45.05 9.83 7.15
CA LYS A 844 45.38 11.19 6.70
C LYS A 844 45.17 11.34 5.21
N ARG A 845 45.74 10.45 4.39
CA ARG A 845 45.62 10.47 2.92
C ARG A 845 44.20 10.21 2.45
N TRP A 846 43.46 9.30 3.09
CA TRP A 846 42.05 9.08 2.78
C TRP A 846 41.21 10.34 2.96
N ASN A 847 41.50 11.12 3.99
CA ASN A 847 40.79 12.36 4.29
C ASN A 847 41.27 13.55 3.46
N SER A 848 42.55 13.61 3.08
CA SER A 848 43.12 14.75 2.34
C SER A 848 43.19 14.55 0.82
N GLU A 849 43.36 13.33 0.32
CA GLU A 849 43.60 13.02 -1.08
C GLU A 849 42.37 12.37 -1.73
N ARG A 850 41.58 13.17 -2.47
CA ARG A 850 40.39 12.69 -3.19
C ARG A 850 40.69 11.52 -4.14
N ALA A 851 41.84 11.55 -4.83
CA ALA A 851 42.26 10.49 -5.75
C ALA A 851 42.55 9.17 -5.02
N TYR A 852 43.19 9.24 -3.85
CA TYR A 852 43.47 8.08 -2.99
C TYR A 852 42.15 7.42 -2.55
N LYS A 853 41.22 8.22 -2.01
CA LYS A 853 39.89 7.75 -1.61
C LYS A 853 39.14 7.09 -2.77
N ALA A 854 39.09 7.74 -3.94
CA ALA A 854 38.41 7.21 -5.11
C ALA A 854 39.03 5.89 -5.62
N LEU A 855 40.36 5.77 -5.62
CA LEU A 855 41.07 4.56 -6.00
C LEU A 855 40.66 3.39 -5.12
N TYR A 856 40.80 3.52 -3.80
CA TYR A 856 40.50 2.43 -2.88
C TYR A 856 39.01 2.11 -2.79
N GLN A 857 38.12 3.10 -2.88
CA GLN A 857 36.67 2.85 -2.99
C GLN A 857 36.32 2.04 -4.24
N SER A 858 36.99 2.28 -5.37
CA SER A 858 36.79 1.50 -6.61
C SER A 858 37.23 0.03 -6.46
N GLN A 859 38.19 -0.22 -5.57
CA GLN A 859 38.66 -1.56 -5.19
C GLN A 859 37.84 -2.18 -4.05
N LYS A 860 36.72 -1.54 -3.65
CA LYS A 860 35.88 -1.94 -2.52
C LYS A 860 36.69 -2.00 -1.20
N LEU A 861 37.56 -1.02 -0.97
CA LEU A 861 38.26 -0.82 0.30
C LEU A 861 37.78 0.46 0.98
N HIS A 862 37.64 0.43 2.31
CA HIS A 862 37.20 1.60 3.08
C HIS A 862 37.91 1.72 4.42
N ILE A 863 38.32 2.94 4.79
CA ILE A 863 39.04 3.20 6.04
C ILE A 863 38.12 3.08 7.27
N ASP A 864 36.86 3.49 7.16
CA ASP A 864 35.94 3.48 8.31
C ASP A 864 35.32 2.09 8.60
N LEU A 865 35.74 1.02 7.91
CA LEU A 865 35.29 -0.35 8.20
C LEU A 865 36.06 -0.96 9.38
N VAL A 866 35.88 -0.35 10.55
CA VAL A 866 36.47 -0.77 11.82
C VAL A 866 35.39 -0.80 12.92
N PRO A 867 35.64 -1.49 14.05
CA PRO A 867 34.76 -1.42 15.21
C PRO A 867 34.51 0.03 15.63
N TYR A 868 33.28 0.35 16.05
CA TYR A 868 32.87 1.70 16.42
C TYR A 868 33.83 2.33 17.43
N ASP A 869 34.28 1.55 18.41
CA ASP A 869 35.15 2.04 19.49
C ASP A 869 36.54 2.49 18.98
N LYS A 870 36.97 1.98 17.81
CA LYS A 870 38.23 2.33 17.13
C LYS A 870 38.10 3.49 16.14
N LEU A 871 36.90 3.99 15.88
CA LEU A 871 36.71 5.18 15.06
C LEU A 871 37.24 6.43 15.78
N SER A 872 37.75 7.38 15.00
CA SER A 872 38.05 8.72 15.51
C SER A 872 36.76 9.42 15.95
N ASP A 873 36.85 10.37 16.88
CA ASP A 873 35.68 11.14 17.32
C ASP A 873 35.03 11.94 16.19
N VAL A 874 35.81 12.36 15.19
CA VAL A 874 35.31 13.03 13.98
C VAL A 874 34.39 12.11 13.18
N GLU A 875 34.78 10.83 13.04
CA GLU A 875 33.97 9.85 12.32
C GLU A 875 32.73 9.44 13.13
N LYS A 876 32.88 9.20 14.44
CA LYS A 876 31.72 8.97 15.34
C LYS A 876 30.72 10.12 15.32
N SER A 877 31.20 11.35 15.15
CA SER A 877 30.34 12.54 15.05
C SER A 877 29.35 12.45 13.89
N LYS A 878 29.65 11.71 12.81
CA LYS A 878 28.71 11.52 11.69
C LYS A 878 27.51 10.67 12.09
N ASP A 879 27.75 9.56 12.80
CA ASP A 879 26.69 8.70 13.32
C ASP A 879 25.86 9.45 14.37
N ARG A 880 26.53 10.10 15.32
CA ARG A 880 25.92 10.97 16.34
C ARG A 880 25.06 12.06 15.71
N SER A 881 25.54 12.70 14.64
CA SER A 881 24.80 13.74 13.91
C SER A 881 23.50 13.20 13.32
N GLN A 882 23.50 11.99 12.77
CA GLN A 882 22.27 11.39 12.26
C GLN A 882 21.26 11.07 13.37
N ILE A 883 21.72 10.59 14.53
CA ILE A 883 20.85 10.35 15.69
C ILE A 883 20.23 11.67 16.18
N ASN A 884 21.03 12.74 16.25
CA ASN A 884 20.53 14.09 16.54
C ASN A 884 19.51 14.60 15.50
N GLY A 885 19.60 14.14 14.24
CA GLY A 885 18.73 14.54 13.13
C GLY A 885 17.34 13.92 13.16
N ILE A 886 17.14 12.78 13.84
CA ILE A 886 15.87 12.03 13.87
C ILE A 886 14.64 12.90 14.15
N PRO A 887 14.57 13.71 15.24
CA PRO A 887 13.40 14.54 15.51
C PRO A 887 13.13 15.59 14.42
N TYR A 888 14.18 16.12 13.78
CA TYR A 888 14.05 17.08 12.67
C TYR A 888 13.49 16.40 11.42
N PHE A 889 13.93 15.19 11.10
CA PHE A 889 13.40 14.44 9.96
C PHE A 889 11.90 14.19 10.12
N ILE A 890 11.49 13.77 11.32
CA ILE A 890 10.09 13.49 11.63
C ILE A 890 9.26 14.78 11.62
N HIS A 891 9.78 15.87 12.16
CA HIS A 891 9.16 17.20 12.07
C HIS A 891 8.88 17.61 10.64
N VAL A 892 9.89 17.53 9.77
CA VAL A 892 9.75 17.88 8.36
C VAL A 892 8.72 17.00 7.66
N LEU A 893 8.69 15.69 7.93
CA LEU A 893 7.70 14.79 7.35
C LEU A 893 6.27 15.08 7.82
N ALA A 894 6.08 15.42 9.10
CA ALA A 894 4.79 15.76 9.68
C ALA A 894 4.23 17.05 9.07
N GLU A 895 5.04 18.11 9.00
CA GLU A 895 4.65 19.42 8.45
C GLU A 895 4.35 19.40 6.94
N ASN A 896 4.82 18.38 6.24
CA ASN A 896 4.53 18.14 4.82
C ASN A 896 3.36 17.15 4.60
N ASN A 897 2.63 16.75 5.66
CA ASN A 897 1.54 15.76 5.62
C ASN A 897 1.95 14.43 4.98
N ILE A 898 3.22 14.04 5.12
CA ILE A 898 3.71 12.75 4.62
C ILE A 898 3.39 11.66 5.65
N LEU A 899 3.48 12.01 6.93
CA LEU A 899 3.31 11.17 8.11
C LEU A 899 1.87 11.09 8.60
#